data_AF-A0A1J0R2L5-F1
#
_entry.id   AF-A0A1J0R2L5-F1
#
_cell.length_a   1.000
_cell.length_b   1.000
_cell.length_c   1.000
_cell.angle_alpha   90.00
_cell.angle_beta   90.00
_cell.angle_gamma   90.00
#
_symmetry.space_group_name_H-M   'P 1'
#
loop_
_entity.id
_entity.type
_entity.pdbx_description
1 polymer ?
#
loop_
_entity_poly.entity_id
_entity_poly.type
_entity_poly.pdbx_seq_one_letter_code
_entity_poly.pdbx_strand_id
1 'polypeptide(L)'
;MTGNIDDSRSGSMSDEQQKLRTYLRRVTAELRTANRKVRELEQRDVEPIAIVGMSCRFPGGVTSPEELWELVASGRDGMEPFPTDRGWDLEGLYDPDPDRPGTAYGREGGFVDTATTFDADFFGISPREALAMDPTQRLTLEASWEAFENAGIDPTTLRGSDTGVFAGTVSSDYGPSTLPELEGFRVTGTQSSVMSGRVAYSLGLEGPAVTIDTACSASAVALHLAAQALRAGECSLALAGGVTVLAGPFLFVEFSRQRGLAPDGRCKAYSASADGTGFSDGLGLVVLERLSDAKRNGRRILGLIRGSAVNQDGASNGLTAPNGPSQERVIRQALASAGLSPVEIDAVEGHGTGTKLGDPIEAQALLATYGREREGADPLWLGSIKSNIGHTSAAAGVAGVIKMVMAMRHGVLPQTLHVDEASPHVDWESGRVELLTEAREWSANGRPRRAGVSSFGVSGTNAHIIVEEAPVAEPAEAEEAPVEVVRPAGAVPVVLSGRTDVALRAQVERLRSHLVERPELSVVDTAYSLVSSRALLERRAVVVAGDRDELLARLAEVTAGESAVGGKSAFLFTGQGSQRSGMGLELAAGFPVFDQALGEVCAELDPRLGRSVRELLAADSSVLSSTEFTQVVLFAVEVALFRLTESLGI
;
A
#
# COMPACT_ATOMS: atom_id res chain seq x y z
N MET A 1 -26.04 24.86 89.33
CA MET A 1 -26.91 23.81 88.77
C MET A 1 -27.49 24.33 87.48
N THR A 2 -27.10 23.74 86.35
CA THR A 2 -27.92 23.40 85.17
C THR A 2 -26.96 23.04 84.05
N GLY A 3 -26.94 21.77 83.68
CA GLY A 3 -26.02 21.18 82.71
C GLY A 3 -26.66 20.95 81.34
N ASN A 4 -25.75 20.88 80.37
CA ASN A 4 -25.79 20.33 79.00
C ASN A 4 -26.92 19.35 78.67
N ILE A 5 -27.51 19.55 77.48
CA ILE A 5 -27.80 18.46 76.53
C ILE A 5 -27.37 18.97 75.15
N ASP A 6 -26.35 18.30 74.61
CA ASP A 6 -25.79 18.54 73.28
C ASP A 6 -26.26 17.44 72.32
N ASP A 7 -26.40 17.84 71.07
CA ASP A 7 -27.11 17.20 69.98
C ASP A 7 -26.19 16.19 69.26
N SER A 8 -26.57 14.92 69.16
CA SER A 8 -25.91 13.98 68.23
C SER A 8 -26.80 12.78 67.88
N ARG A 9 -27.56 12.93 66.78
CA ARG A 9 -28.11 11.80 66.02
C ARG A 9 -27.61 11.85 64.58
N SER A 10 -26.35 11.46 64.36
CA SER A 10 -25.90 10.96 63.06
C SER A 10 -26.00 9.44 63.07
N GLY A 11 -26.99 8.88 62.35
CA GLY A 11 -27.20 7.44 62.26
C GLY A 11 -25.99 6.73 61.63
N SER A 12 -25.40 5.77 62.33
CA SER A 12 -24.41 4.87 61.75
C SER A 12 -25.11 3.92 60.77
N MET A 13 -24.62 3.85 59.53
CA MET A 13 -24.99 2.80 58.59
C MET A 13 -24.67 1.44 59.21
N SER A 14 -25.56 0.46 59.07
CA SER A 14 -25.28 -0.89 59.57
C SER A 14 -24.13 -1.52 58.77
N ASP A 15 -23.31 -2.35 59.42
CA ASP A 15 -22.19 -3.07 58.81
C ASP A 15 -22.60 -3.88 57.56
N GLU A 16 -23.88 -4.28 57.50
CA GLU A 16 -24.50 -4.96 56.37
C GLU A 16 -24.71 -4.05 55.16
N GLN A 17 -25.07 -2.78 55.37
CA GLN A 17 -25.19 -1.78 54.30
C GLN A 17 -23.82 -1.40 53.71
N GLN A 18 -22.77 -1.39 54.54
CA GLN A 18 -21.40 -1.13 54.10
C GLN A 18 -20.84 -2.30 53.27
N LYS A 19 -21.11 -3.54 53.68
CA LYS A 19 -20.78 -4.76 52.91
C LYS A 19 -21.52 -4.79 51.58
N LEU A 20 -22.82 -4.46 51.56
CA LEU A 20 -23.61 -4.39 50.34
C LEU A 20 -23.11 -3.32 49.36
N ARG A 21 -22.75 -2.12 49.84
CA ARG A 21 -22.16 -1.07 48.99
C ARG A 21 -20.83 -1.48 48.37
N THR A 22 -19.98 -2.16 49.14
CA THR A 22 -18.67 -2.65 48.68
C THR A 22 -18.85 -3.73 47.62
N TYR A 23 -19.78 -4.67 47.85
CA TYR A 23 -20.15 -5.69 46.88
C TYR A 23 -20.72 -5.10 45.59
N LEU A 24 -21.66 -4.15 45.68
CA LEU A 24 -22.24 -3.47 44.51
C LEU A 24 -21.20 -2.69 43.71
N ARG A 25 -20.25 -2.00 44.36
CA ARG A 25 -19.14 -1.31 43.67
C ARG A 25 -18.26 -2.30 42.90
N ARG A 26 -17.93 -3.44 43.52
CA ARG A 26 -17.15 -4.50 42.89
C ARG A 26 -17.88 -5.08 41.68
N VAL A 27 -19.15 -5.47 41.83
CA VAL A 27 -19.97 -6.01 40.73
C VAL A 27 -20.13 -5.00 39.61
N THR A 28 -20.27 -3.71 39.91
CA THR A 28 -20.35 -2.64 38.89
C THR A 28 -19.04 -2.47 38.13
N ALA A 29 -17.89 -2.56 38.82
CA ALA A 29 -16.57 -2.48 38.18
C ALA A 29 -16.27 -3.73 37.32
N GLU A 30 -16.65 -4.92 37.80
CA GLU A 30 -16.57 -6.18 37.06
C GLU A 30 -17.48 -6.15 35.82
N LEU A 31 -18.72 -5.67 35.95
CA LEU A 31 -19.65 -5.50 34.83
C LEU A 31 -19.15 -4.48 33.81
N ARG A 32 -18.58 -3.35 34.24
CA ARG A 32 -17.97 -2.37 33.33
C ARG A 32 -16.77 -2.96 32.58
N THR A 33 -15.95 -3.75 33.27
CA THR A 33 -14.81 -4.43 32.66
C THR A 33 -15.27 -5.49 31.66
N ALA A 34 -16.29 -6.29 32.01
CA ALA A 34 -16.88 -7.28 31.12
C ALA A 34 -17.51 -6.62 29.89
N ASN A 35 -18.31 -5.56 30.06
CA ASN A 35 -18.94 -4.83 28.97
C ASN A 35 -17.92 -4.16 28.05
N ARG A 36 -16.83 -3.61 28.61
CA ARG A 36 -15.71 -3.09 27.81
C ARG A 36 -15.07 -4.21 26.99
N LYS A 37 -14.80 -5.36 27.60
CA LYS A 37 -14.19 -6.51 26.92
C LYS A 37 -15.08 -7.07 25.81
N VAL A 38 -16.40 -7.13 26.03
CA VAL A 38 -17.38 -7.52 24.99
C VAL A 38 -17.34 -6.52 23.83
N ARG A 39 -17.39 -5.21 24.11
CA ARG A 39 -17.32 -4.18 23.07
C ARG A 39 -16.00 -4.20 22.30
N GLU A 40 -14.88 -4.41 22.97
CA GLU A 40 -13.56 -4.54 22.33
C GLU A 40 -13.52 -5.75 21.39
N LEU A 41 -14.10 -6.89 21.79
CA LEU A 41 -14.21 -8.08 20.94
C LEU A 41 -15.14 -7.85 19.75
N GLU A 42 -16.32 -7.27 19.98
CA GLU A 42 -17.27 -6.93 18.92
C GLU A 42 -16.68 -5.93 17.93
N GLN A 43 -15.94 -4.93 18.39
CA GLN A 43 -15.28 -3.93 17.54
C GLN A 43 -14.13 -4.54 16.75
N ARG A 44 -13.37 -5.48 17.33
CA ARG A 44 -12.25 -6.14 16.66
C ARG A 44 -12.73 -7.02 15.49
N ASP A 45 -13.83 -7.74 15.67
CA ASP A 45 -14.35 -8.65 14.64
C ASP A 45 -14.86 -7.90 13.39
N VAL A 46 -15.32 -6.65 13.54
CA VAL A 46 -15.78 -5.78 12.45
C VAL A 46 -14.82 -4.63 12.13
N GLU A 47 -13.60 -4.63 12.68
CA GLU A 47 -12.65 -3.53 12.50
C GLU A 47 -12.30 -3.39 11.00
N PRO A 48 -12.42 -2.18 10.42
CA PRO A 48 -11.97 -1.91 9.07
C PRO A 48 -10.46 -2.12 8.92
N ILE A 49 -10.05 -2.71 7.81
CA ILE A 49 -8.64 -2.88 7.47
C ILE A 49 -8.24 -1.78 6.49
N ALA A 50 -7.29 -0.94 6.88
CA ALA A 50 -6.75 0.12 6.06
C ALA A 50 -5.82 -0.45 4.99
N ILE A 51 -5.99 0.01 3.75
CA ILE A 51 -5.02 -0.12 2.68
C ILE A 51 -4.09 1.09 2.80
N VAL A 52 -2.83 0.86 3.18
CA VAL A 52 -1.86 1.94 3.45
C VAL A 52 -0.81 2.10 2.35
N GLY A 53 -0.61 1.07 1.51
CA GLY A 53 0.25 1.12 0.33
C GLY A 53 -0.23 0.15 -0.76
N MET A 54 0.15 0.43 -2.01
CA MET A 54 -0.16 -0.43 -3.16
C MET A 54 1.02 -0.45 -4.15
N SER A 55 1.16 -1.57 -4.86
CA SER A 55 2.03 -1.69 -6.04
C SER A 55 1.38 -2.63 -7.06
N CYS A 56 1.67 -2.42 -8.34
CA CYS A 56 1.17 -3.32 -9.38
C CYS A 56 2.03 -3.30 -10.65
N ARG A 57 1.86 -4.35 -11.46
CA ARG A 57 2.30 -4.45 -12.85
C ARG A 57 1.15 -5.02 -13.66
N PHE A 58 0.73 -4.32 -14.70
CA PHE A 58 -0.37 -4.76 -15.57
C PHE A 58 -0.04 -4.47 -17.04
N PRO A 59 -0.74 -5.14 -17.99
CA PRO A 59 -0.61 -4.85 -19.41
C PRO A 59 -0.83 -3.37 -19.78
N GLY A 60 -0.32 -2.96 -20.95
CA GLY A 60 -0.39 -1.59 -21.41
C GLY A 60 0.66 -0.65 -20.79
N GLY A 61 1.80 -1.21 -20.37
CA GLY A 61 2.92 -0.48 -19.79
C GLY A 61 2.69 -0.01 -18.35
N VAL A 62 1.76 -0.63 -17.62
CA VAL A 62 1.40 -0.20 -16.26
C VAL A 62 2.40 -0.75 -15.25
N THR A 63 3.09 0.15 -14.56
CA THR A 63 4.07 -0.13 -13.51
C THR A 63 3.71 0.41 -12.13
N SER A 64 2.60 1.16 -12.00
CA SER A 64 2.13 1.71 -10.72
C SER A 64 0.60 1.80 -10.63
N PRO A 65 0.02 1.92 -9.42
CA PRO A 65 -1.41 2.19 -9.25
C PRO A 65 -1.88 3.46 -9.97
N GLU A 66 -1.03 4.49 -10.01
CA GLU A 66 -1.26 5.74 -10.73
C GLU A 66 -1.33 5.52 -12.25
N GLU A 67 -0.42 4.74 -12.83
CA GLU A 67 -0.47 4.40 -14.27
C GLU A 67 -1.64 3.47 -14.62
N LEU A 68 -2.03 2.58 -13.70
CA LEU A 68 -3.26 1.78 -13.87
C LEU A 68 -4.48 2.71 -13.92
N TRP A 69 -4.53 3.70 -13.03
CA TRP A 69 -5.59 4.69 -13.03
C TRP A 69 -5.63 5.47 -14.36
N GLU A 70 -4.48 5.95 -14.84
CA GLU A 70 -4.42 6.63 -16.14
C GLU A 70 -4.93 5.75 -17.28
N LEU A 71 -4.54 4.47 -17.31
CA LEU A 71 -5.02 3.50 -18.30
C LEU A 71 -6.55 3.37 -18.27
N VAL A 72 -7.15 3.11 -17.10
CA VAL A 72 -8.60 2.89 -17.00
C VAL A 72 -9.42 4.17 -17.16
N ALA A 73 -8.93 5.31 -16.65
CA ALA A 73 -9.61 6.59 -16.74
C ALA A 73 -9.62 7.14 -18.17
N SER A 74 -8.58 6.85 -18.96
CA SER A 74 -8.52 7.19 -20.39
C SER A 74 -9.22 6.16 -21.28
N GLY A 75 -9.76 5.07 -20.71
CA GLY A 75 -10.44 4.03 -21.47
C GLY A 75 -9.54 3.27 -22.43
N ARG A 76 -8.25 3.11 -22.09
CA ARG A 76 -7.28 2.36 -22.93
C ARG A 76 -7.48 0.85 -22.79
N ASP A 77 -7.21 0.16 -23.89
CA ASP A 77 -7.13 -1.30 -24.03
C ASP A 77 -5.65 -1.71 -24.01
N GLY A 78 -5.28 -2.56 -23.07
CA GLY A 78 -3.93 -3.05 -22.82
C GLY A 78 -3.63 -4.41 -23.45
N MET A 79 -4.52 -4.94 -24.28
CA MET A 79 -4.31 -6.20 -25.00
C MET A 79 -3.43 -5.99 -26.24
N GLU A 80 -2.54 -6.94 -26.52
CA GLU A 80 -1.55 -6.89 -27.59
C GLU A 80 -1.28 -8.29 -28.18
N PRO A 81 -0.55 -8.40 -29.31
CA PRO A 81 -0.11 -9.69 -29.83
C PRO A 81 0.76 -10.47 -28.85
N PHE A 82 0.78 -11.81 -28.98
CA PHE A 82 1.64 -12.66 -28.15
C PHE A 82 3.12 -12.25 -28.13
N PRO A 83 3.83 -12.42 -26.99
CA PRO A 83 5.18 -11.93 -26.79
C PRO A 83 6.19 -12.71 -27.61
N THR A 84 7.16 -12.00 -28.19
CA THR A 84 8.26 -12.59 -28.98
C THR A 84 9.52 -12.88 -28.16
N ASP A 85 9.54 -12.53 -26.87
CA ASP A 85 10.70 -12.61 -25.98
C ASP A 85 10.62 -13.75 -24.96
N ARG A 86 9.55 -14.58 -24.99
CA ARG A 86 9.33 -15.72 -24.08
C ARG A 86 9.67 -17.09 -24.68
N GLY A 87 10.18 -17.12 -25.91
CA GLY A 87 10.57 -18.37 -26.59
C GLY A 87 9.40 -19.23 -27.07
N TRP A 88 8.21 -18.64 -27.25
CA TRP A 88 7.05 -19.35 -27.78
C TRP A 88 7.19 -19.61 -29.28
N ASP A 89 6.83 -20.81 -29.73
CA ASP A 89 6.70 -21.13 -31.17
C ASP A 89 5.38 -20.54 -31.70
N LEU A 90 5.37 -19.23 -31.97
CA LEU A 90 4.15 -18.51 -32.38
C LEU A 90 3.58 -19.01 -33.72
N GLU A 91 4.44 -19.48 -34.63
CA GLU A 91 4.00 -20.04 -35.92
C GLU A 91 3.32 -21.41 -35.74
N GLY A 92 3.91 -22.30 -34.94
CA GLY A 92 3.34 -23.62 -34.64
C GLY A 92 2.16 -23.58 -33.66
N LEU A 93 2.08 -22.54 -32.83
CA LEU A 93 1.03 -22.38 -31.81
C LEU A 93 -0.33 -22.04 -32.40
N TYR A 94 -0.40 -21.33 -33.53
CA TYR A 94 -1.69 -20.88 -34.05
C TYR A 94 -2.37 -21.90 -34.97
N ASP A 95 -3.65 -22.15 -34.71
CA ASP A 95 -4.56 -22.75 -35.69
C ASP A 95 -5.99 -22.22 -35.51
N PRO A 96 -6.69 -21.82 -36.58
CA PRO A 96 -8.08 -21.35 -36.47
C PRO A 96 -9.07 -22.45 -36.09
N ASP A 97 -8.71 -23.74 -36.21
CA ASP A 97 -9.54 -24.86 -35.81
C ASP A 97 -9.41 -25.15 -34.30
N PRO A 98 -10.46 -24.86 -33.49
CA PRO A 98 -10.47 -25.14 -32.05
C PRO A 98 -10.46 -26.65 -31.72
N ASP A 99 -10.54 -27.53 -32.72
CA ASP A 99 -10.44 -28.99 -32.55
C ASP A 99 -9.03 -29.54 -32.89
N ARG A 100 -8.07 -28.72 -33.37
CA ARG A 100 -6.65 -29.13 -33.59
C ARG A 100 -5.72 -29.17 -32.34
N PRO A 101 -5.31 -30.32 -31.80
CA PRO A 101 -4.62 -30.39 -30.51
C PRO A 101 -3.31 -29.58 -30.44
N GLY A 102 -3.00 -29.03 -29.27
CA GLY A 102 -1.73 -28.32 -29.01
C GLY A 102 -1.63 -26.93 -29.62
N THR A 103 -2.72 -26.39 -30.16
CA THR A 103 -2.77 -25.07 -30.80
C THR A 103 -3.79 -24.15 -30.14
N ALA A 104 -3.63 -22.84 -30.34
CA ALA A 104 -4.56 -21.81 -29.94
C ALA A 104 -5.14 -21.07 -31.15
N TYR A 105 -6.43 -20.74 -31.12
CA TYR A 105 -7.05 -19.92 -32.17
C TYR A 105 -6.96 -18.42 -31.89
N GLY A 106 -6.65 -18.04 -30.65
CA GLY A 106 -6.34 -16.66 -30.27
C GLY A 106 -4.88 -16.31 -30.59
N ARG A 107 -4.61 -15.01 -30.78
CA ARG A 107 -3.25 -14.47 -31.03
C ARG A 107 -2.89 -13.26 -30.17
N GLU A 108 -3.82 -12.84 -29.30
CA GLU A 108 -3.69 -11.65 -28.47
C GLU A 108 -3.87 -12.01 -26.99
N GLY A 109 -3.20 -11.26 -26.12
CA GLY A 109 -3.22 -11.37 -24.67
C GLY A 109 -2.73 -10.07 -24.05
N GLY A 110 -2.73 -9.96 -22.73
CA GLY A 110 -2.10 -8.84 -22.03
C GLY A 110 -0.78 -9.28 -21.40
N PHE A 111 0.31 -8.56 -21.64
CA PHE A 111 1.62 -8.95 -21.11
C PHE A 111 2.28 -7.83 -20.30
N VAL A 112 3.04 -8.21 -19.28
CA VAL A 112 3.86 -7.29 -18.49
C VAL A 112 5.27 -7.24 -19.12
N ASP A 113 5.68 -6.06 -19.55
CA ASP A 113 6.97 -5.82 -20.24
C ASP A 113 8.18 -6.30 -19.42
N THR A 114 8.14 -6.09 -18.11
CA THR A 114 9.26 -6.39 -17.21
C THR A 114 9.31 -7.84 -16.74
N ALA A 115 8.47 -8.74 -17.28
CA ALA A 115 8.41 -10.14 -16.83
C ALA A 115 9.73 -10.90 -17.03
N THR A 116 10.59 -10.46 -17.95
CA THR A 116 11.88 -11.10 -18.24
C THR A 116 13.07 -10.45 -17.51
N THR A 117 12.87 -9.29 -16.87
CA THR A 117 13.92 -8.52 -16.17
C THR A 117 13.84 -8.69 -14.65
N PHE A 118 14.97 -8.54 -13.95
CA PHE A 118 15.01 -8.59 -12.48
C PHE A 118 16.34 -8.04 -11.92
N ASP A 119 16.30 -7.20 -10.89
CA ASP A 119 17.50 -6.74 -10.16
C ASP A 119 17.93 -7.77 -9.09
N ALA A 120 18.64 -8.81 -9.52
CA ALA A 120 19.04 -9.90 -8.63
C ALA A 120 20.01 -9.47 -7.52
N ASP A 121 20.97 -8.61 -7.82
CA ASP A 121 21.96 -8.11 -6.86
C ASP A 121 21.29 -7.25 -5.78
N PHE A 122 20.22 -6.52 -6.11
CA PHE A 122 19.43 -5.80 -5.12
C PHE A 122 18.84 -6.70 -4.03
N PHE A 123 18.43 -7.91 -4.38
CA PHE A 123 17.90 -8.89 -3.42
C PHE A 123 18.94 -9.88 -2.90
N GLY A 124 20.23 -9.71 -3.26
CA GLY A 124 21.30 -10.62 -2.85
C GLY A 124 21.19 -12.01 -3.49
N ILE A 125 20.58 -12.09 -4.67
CA ILE A 125 20.31 -13.33 -5.41
C ILE A 125 21.36 -13.48 -6.50
N SER A 126 22.00 -14.65 -6.58
CA SER A 126 23.00 -14.90 -7.62
C SER A 126 22.36 -14.96 -9.02
N PRO A 127 23.08 -14.59 -10.09
CA PRO A 127 22.54 -14.68 -11.46
C PRO A 127 22.02 -16.08 -11.84
N ARG A 128 22.66 -17.13 -11.32
CA ARG A 128 22.26 -18.52 -11.55
C ARG A 128 20.96 -18.88 -10.85
N GLU A 129 20.75 -18.40 -9.63
CA GLU A 129 19.49 -18.56 -8.91
C GLU A 129 18.37 -17.77 -9.60
N ALA A 130 18.63 -16.51 -9.96
CA ALA A 130 17.67 -15.65 -10.66
C ALA A 130 17.17 -16.26 -11.97
N LEU A 131 18.05 -16.93 -12.73
CA LEU A 131 17.66 -17.65 -13.95
C LEU A 131 16.74 -18.85 -13.68
N ALA A 132 16.92 -19.53 -12.54
CA ALA A 132 16.05 -20.63 -12.11
C ALA A 132 14.72 -20.14 -11.50
N MET A 133 14.62 -18.88 -11.11
CA MET A 133 13.43 -18.31 -10.49
C MET A 133 12.32 -18.01 -11.49
N ASP A 134 11.13 -18.50 -11.16
CA ASP A 134 9.89 -18.12 -11.79
C ASP A 134 9.72 -16.59 -11.79
N PRO A 135 9.38 -15.97 -12.94
CA PRO A 135 9.05 -14.54 -13.02
C PRO A 135 8.06 -14.06 -11.96
N THR A 136 7.10 -14.91 -11.56
CA THR A 136 6.15 -14.57 -10.50
C THR A 136 6.85 -14.27 -9.18
N GLN A 137 7.89 -15.02 -8.80
CA GLN A 137 8.68 -14.76 -7.59
C GLN A 137 9.52 -13.48 -7.72
N ARG A 138 10.12 -13.26 -8.90
CA ARG A 138 10.95 -12.07 -9.18
C ARG A 138 10.13 -10.78 -9.10
N LEU A 139 9.03 -10.72 -9.83
CA LEU A 139 8.13 -9.56 -9.82
C LEU A 139 7.51 -9.33 -8.44
N THR A 140 7.15 -10.39 -7.71
CA THR A 140 6.60 -10.25 -6.36
C THR A 140 7.62 -9.64 -5.40
N LEU A 141 8.91 -9.98 -5.50
CA LEU A 141 9.95 -9.36 -4.67
C LEU A 141 10.08 -7.86 -4.93
N GLU A 142 10.19 -7.45 -6.19
CA GLU A 142 10.27 -6.03 -6.58
C GLU A 142 9.01 -5.26 -6.10
N ALA A 143 7.83 -5.79 -6.42
CA ALA A 143 6.58 -5.14 -6.06
C ALA A 143 6.33 -5.12 -4.54
N SER A 144 6.87 -6.08 -3.77
CA SER A 144 6.79 -6.05 -2.30
C SER A 144 7.57 -4.86 -1.74
N TRP A 145 8.79 -4.63 -2.24
CA TRP A 145 9.60 -3.47 -1.87
C TRP A 145 8.86 -2.16 -2.15
N GLU A 146 8.31 -2.04 -3.36
CA GLU A 146 7.56 -0.85 -3.78
C GLU A 146 6.27 -0.63 -3.00
N ALA A 147 5.55 -1.70 -2.64
CA ALA A 147 4.34 -1.59 -1.84
C ALA A 147 4.62 -0.97 -0.46
N PHE A 148 5.72 -1.37 0.18
CA PHE A 148 6.15 -0.81 1.46
C PHE A 148 6.64 0.64 1.32
N GLU A 149 7.43 0.96 0.29
CA GLU A 149 7.82 2.35 0.02
C GLU A 149 6.61 3.25 -0.28
N ASN A 150 5.60 2.73 -1.00
CA ASN A 150 4.33 3.42 -1.27
C ASN A 150 3.52 3.65 0.02
N ALA A 151 3.62 2.71 0.98
CA ALA A 151 3.05 2.84 2.32
C ALA A 151 3.79 3.84 3.23
N GLY A 152 4.91 4.41 2.76
CA GLY A 152 5.76 5.28 3.56
C GLY A 152 6.56 4.51 4.62
N ILE A 153 6.85 3.24 4.38
CA ILE A 153 7.59 2.37 5.29
C ILE A 153 8.95 2.06 4.67
N ASP A 154 10.04 2.31 5.41
CA ASP A 154 11.36 1.80 5.04
C ASP A 154 11.35 0.26 5.16
N PRO A 155 11.46 -0.51 4.05
CA PRO A 155 11.35 -1.96 4.09
C PRO A 155 12.41 -2.63 4.97
N THR A 156 13.55 -1.98 5.21
CA THR A 156 14.64 -2.52 6.03
C THR A 156 14.33 -2.52 7.52
N THR A 157 13.41 -1.65 7.96
CA THR A 157 12.95 -1.56 9.36
C THR A 157 11.97 -2.67 9.74
N LEU A 158 11.43 -3.40 8.76
CA LEU A 158 10.48 -4.50 8.97
C LEU A 158 11.15 -5.82 9.37
N ARG A 159 12.48 -5.90 9.33
CA ARG A 159 13.22 -7.10 9.70
C ARG A 159 12.97 -7.46 11.16
N GLY A 160 12.52 -8.68 11.41
CA GLY A 160 12.12 -9.21 12.72
C GLY A 160 10.70 -8.81 13.15
N SER A 161 9.93 -8.14 12.29
CA SER A 161 8.51 -7.83 12.57
C SER A 161 7.61 -9.02 12.28
N ASP A 162 6.43 -9.06 12.90
CA ASP A 162 5.37 -10.05 12.66
C ASP A 162 4.57 -9.77 11.37
N THR A 163 5.16 -9.08 10.38
CA THR A 163 4.48 -8.76 9.12
C THR A 163 4.16 -10.04 8.34
N GLY A 164 2.90 -10.23 7.97
CA GLY A 164 2.44 -11.38 7.18
C GLY A 164 2.54 -11.16 5.66
N VAL A 165 2.63 -12.24 4.89
CA VAL A 165 2.64 -12.27 3.42
C VAL A 165 1.58 -13.26 2.92
N PHE A 166 0.59 -12.77 2.21
CA PHE A 166 -0.53 -13.55 1.67
C PHE A 166 -0.61 -13.34 0.16
N ALA A 167 -0.12 -14.30 -0.61
CA ALA A 167 0.02 -14.12 -2.05
C ALA A 167 -0.75 -15.18 -2.85
N GLY A 168 -1.66 -14.72 -3.71
CA GLY A 168 -2.36 -15.54 -4.67
C GLY A 168 -1.50 -15.81 -5.90
N THR A 169 -1.41 -17.07 -6.32
CA THR A 169 -0.79 -17.45 -7.60
C THR A 169 -1.55 -18.61 -8.22
N VAL A 170 -1.35 -18.80 -9.51
CA VAL A 170 -1.66 -20.06 -10.20
C VAL A 170 -0.36 -20.76 -10.57
N SER A 171 -0.46 -22.03 -10.97
CA SER A 171 0.67 -22.74 -11.56
C SER A 171 1.23 -21.98 -12.75
N SER A 172 2.54 -21.76 -12.74
CA SER A 172 3.28 -21.16 -13.84
C SER A 172 3.85 -22.25 -14.73
N ASP A 173 3.86 -22.02 -16.04
CA ASP A 173 4.55 -22.87 -17.02
C ASP A 173 6.06 -22.65 -17.04
N TYR A 174 6.60 -21.90 -16.07
CA TYR A 174 8.02 -21.65 -15.97
C TYR A 174 8.76 -22.92 -15.51
N GLY A 175 9.03 -23.80 -16.46
CA GLY A 175 9.90 -24.95 -16.29
C GLY A 175 11.35 -24.52 -16.46
N PRO A 176 12.20 -24.50 -15.41
CA PRO A 176 13.60 -24.22 -15.57
C PRO A 176 14.17 -25.23 -16.55
N SER A 177 14.90 -24.72 -17.53
CA SER A 177 15.66 -25.51 -18.49
C SER A 177 16.35 -26.69 -17.80
N THR A 178 16.44 -27.86 -18.44
CA THR A 178 17.13 -29.04 -17.88
C THR A 178 18.67 -28.90 -17.85
N LEU A 179 19.14 -27.66 -17.91
CA LEU A 179 20.54 -27.28 -17.83
C LEU A 179 21.14 -27.68 -16.47
N PRO A 180 22.24 -28.46 -16.46
CA PRO A 180 22.90 -28.92 -15.24
C PRO A 180 23.32 -27.77 -14.30
N GLU A 181 23.62 -26.59 -14.86
CA GLU A 181 23.98 -25.41 -14.08
C GLU A 181 22.87 -24.88 -13.16
N LEU A 182 21.61 -25.25 -13.38
CA LEU A 182 20.49 -24.81 -12.53
C LEU A 182 20.18 -25.78 -11.38
N GLU A 183 20.90 -26.91 -11.29
CA GLU A 183 20.73 -27.89 -10.21
C GLU A 183 20.86 -27.23 -8.83
N GLY A 184 19.96 -27.62 -7.90
CA GLY A 184 19.88 -27.04 -6.56
C GLY A 184 18.98 -25.82 -6.42
N PHE A 185 18.73 -25.06 -7.49
CA PHE A 185 17.85 -23.86 -7.44
C PHE A 185 16.45 -24.12 -7.98
N ARG A 186 16.22 -25.18 -8.74
CA ARG A 186 14.94 -25.43 -9.43
C ARG A 186 13.76 -25.56 -8.47
N VAL A 187 13.93 -26.30 -7.37
CA VAL A 187 12.87 -26.51 -6.37
C VAL A 187 12.47 -25.17 -5.76
N THR A 188 13.42 -24.36 -5.32
CA THR A 188 13.11 -23.05 -4.72
C THR A 188 12.72 -22.00 -5.76
N GLY A 189 13.13 -22.18 -7.01
CA GLY A 189 12.83 -21.29 -8.12
C GLY A 189 11.39 -21.39 -8.64
N THR A 190 10.73 -22.55 -8.55
CA THR A 190 9.39 -22.76 -9.12
C THR A 190 8.31 -23.18 -8.13
N GLN A 191 8.67 -23.59 -6.92
CA GLN A 191 7.67 -24.01 -5.94
C GLN A 191 6.81 -22.81 -5.53
N SER A 192 5.48 -22.94 -5.66
CA SER A 192 4.54 -21.85 -5.35
C SER A 192 4.68 -21.35 -3.91
N SER A 193 4.86 -22.24 -2.93
CA SER A 193 5.05 -21.85 -1.52
C SER A 193 6.28 -20.96 -1.28
N VAL A 194 7.27 -21.00 -2.17
CA VAL A 194 8.47 -20.15 -2.06
C VAL A 194 8.18 -18.73 -2.51
N MET A 195 7.10 -18.44 -3.24
CA MET A 195 6.73 -17.06 -3.57
C MET A 195 6.52 -16.20 -2.32
N SER A 196 5.61 -16.58 -1.43
CA SER A 196 5.40 -15.87 -0.16
C SER A 196 6.60 -16.01 0.78
N GLY A 197 7.20 -17.21 0.84
CA GLY A 197 8.34 -17.50 1.71
C GLY A 197 9.60 -16.69 1.36
N ARG A 198 9.84 -16.42 0.07
CA ARG A 198 11.00 -15.66 -0.39
C ARG A 198 10.86 -14.17 -0.07
N VAL A 199 9.67 -13.60 -0.19
CA VAL A 199 9.40 -12.22 0.29
C VAL A 199 9.69 -12.12 1.79
N ALA A 200 9.14 -13.04 2.59
CA ALA A 200 9.38 -13.08 4.02
C ALA A 200 10.88 -13.24 4.35
N TYR A 201 11.58 -14.14 3.66
CA TYR A 201 13.02 -14.35 3.83
C TYR A 201 13.85 -13.11 3.47
N SER A 202 13.62 -12.51 2.30
CA SER A 202 14.41 -11.39 1.79
C SER A 202 14.23 -10.11 2.63
N LEU A 203 13.02 -9.86 3.14
CA LEU A 203 12.72 -8.70 3.99
C LEU A 203 12.84 -9.00 5.49
N GLY A 204 13.07 -10.27 5.86
CA GLY A 204 13.20 -10.72 7.25
C GLY A 204 11.89 -10.63 8.04
N LEU A 205 10.75 -10.94 7.42
CA LEU A 205 9.43 -10.91 8.04
C LEU A 205 9.14 -12.24 8.77
N GLU A 206 8.54 -12.16 9.96
CA GLU A 206 8.29 -13.31 10.85
C GLU A 206 6.80 -13.63 11.04
N GLY A 207 5.91 -12.92 10.35
CA GLY A 207 4.48 -13.23 10.32
C GLY A 207 4.11 -14.41 9.41
N PRO A 208 2.82 -14.77 9.29
CA PRO A 208 2.37 -15.85 8.41
C PRO A 208 2.77 -15.59 6.95
N ALA A 209 3.41 -16.56 6.29
CA ALA A 209 3.77 -16.48 4.87
C ALA A 209 3.06 -17.59 4.07
N VAL A 210 1.96 -17.24 3.40
CA VAL A 210 1.06 -18.21 2.76
C VAL A 210 0.88 -17.88 1.28
N THR A 211 1.01 -18.93 0.45
CA THR A 211 0.67 -18.89 -0.97
C THR A 211 -0.65 -19.61 -1.21
N ILE A 212 -1.54 -19.00 -1.97
CA ILE A 212 -2.93 -19.46 -2.16
C ILE A 212 -3.19 -19.69 -3.64
N ASP A 213 -3.72 -20.86 -3.98
CA ASP A 213 -4.26 -21.15 -5.31
C ASP A 213 -5.74 -21.49 -5.20
N THR A 214 -6.57 -20.53 -5.60
CA THR A 214 -8.01 -20.74 -5.83
C THR A 214 -8.36 -20.28 -7.23
N ALA A 215 -7.43 -20.45 -8.18
CA ALA A 215 -7.51 -19.93 -9.53
C ALA A 215 -7.81 -18.41 -9.55
N CYS A 216 -8.83 -17.98 -10.29
CA CYS A 216 -9.15 -16.57 -10.51
C CYS A 216 -9.50 -15.79 -9.22
N SER A 217 -9.93 -16.47 -8.15
CA SER A 217 -10.21 -15.83 -6.85
C SER A 217 -8.99 -15.69 -5.94
N ALA A 218 -7.80 -16.18 -6.34
CA ALA A 218 -6.64 -16.34 -5.46
C ALA A 218 -6.25 -15.06 -4.70
N SER A 219 -6.09 -13.92 -5.38
CA SER A 219 -5.78 -12.66 -4.70
C SER A 219 -6.90 -12.19 -3.77
N ALA A 220 -8.16 -12.31 -4.16
CA ALA A 220 -9.29 -11.91 -3.30
C ALA A 220 -9.38 -12.78 -2.03
N VAL A 221 -9.09 -14.08 -2.14
CA VAL A 221 -8.96 -14.98 -0.98
C VAL A 221 -7.73 -14.59 -0.13
N ALA A 222 -6.62 -14.21 -0.75
CA ALA A 222 -5.43 -13.72 -0.04
C ALA A 222 -5.72 -12.45 0.79
N LEU A 223 -6.41 -11.48 0.19
CA LEU A 223 -6.91 -10.28 0.88
C LEU A 223 -7.85 -10.64 2.04
N HIS A 224 -8.76 -11.60 1.84
CA HIS A 224 -9.65 -12.08 2.90
C HIS A 224 -8.85 -12.67 4.07
N LEU A 225 -7.93 -13.59 3.82
CA LEU A 225 -7.13 -14.23 4.87
C LEU A 225 -6.20 -13.24 5.59
N ALA A 226 -5.60 -12.30 4.87
CA ALA A 226 -4.80 -11.23 5.47
C ALA A 226 -5.64 -10.35 6.41
N ALA A 227 -6.86 -9.98 6.00
CA ALA A 227 -7.78 -9.23 6.85
C ALA A 227 -8.18 -10.01 8.12
N GLN A 228 -8.40 -11.33 8.00
CA GLN A 228 -8.68 -12.18 9.16
C GLN A 228 -7.47 -12.29 10.10
N ALA A 229 -6.26 -12.49 9.58
CA ALA A 229 -5.03 -12.57 10.37
C ALA A 229 -4.77 -11.26 11.14
N LEU A 230 -4.99 -10.11 10.49
CA LEU A 230 -4.92 -8.80 11.14
C LEU A 230 -5.97 -8.67 12.25
N ARG A 231 -7.24 -9.03 12.03
CA ARG A 231 -8.28 -8.98 13.08
C ARG A 231 -8.00 -9.93 14.23
N ALA A 232 -7.45 -11.10 13.94
CA ALA A 232 -7.07 -12.10 14.93
C ALA A 232 -5.82 -11.70 15.74
N GLY A 233 -5.02 -10.75 15.24
CA GLY A 233 -3.75 -10.35 15.84
C GLY A 233 -2.61 -11.35 15.57
N GLU A 234 -2.70 -12.13 14.50
CA GLU A 234 -1.64 -13.04 14.05
C GLU A 234 -0.49 -12.29 13.36
N CYS A 235 -0.77 -11.07 12.88
CA CYS A 235 0.21 -10.10 12.41
C CYS A 235 -0.23 -8.67 12.73
N SER A 236 0.72 -7.74 12.76
CA SER A 236 0.46 -6.30 12.90
C SER A 236 0.34 -5.57 11.55
N LEU A 237 0.99 -6.10 10.52
CA LEU A 237 1.00 -5.59 9.15
C LEU A 237 0.88 -6.78 8.19
N ALA A 238 0.24 -6.62 7.04
CA ALA A 238 0.16 -7.68 6.04
C ALA A 238 0.39 -7.16 4.63
N LEU A 239 1.19 -7.88 3.84
CA LEU A 239 1.26 -7.73 2.40
C LEU A 239 0.33 -8.76 1.76
N ALA A 240 -0.63 -8.32 0.95
CA ALA A 240 -1.63 -9.20 0.36
C ALA A 240 -1.88 -8.88 -1.12
N GLY A 241 -2.11 -9.90 -1.94
CA GLY A 241 -2.45 -9.70 -3.34
C GLY A 241 -2.25 -10.95 -4.19
N GLY A 242 -1.81 -10.80 -5.43
CA GLY A 242 -1.52 -11.95 -6.28
C GLY A 242 -0.82 -11.59 -7.58
N VAL A 243 -0.31 -12.64 -8.23
CA VAL A 243 0.50 -12.55 -9.44
C VAL A 243 0.15 -13.66 -10.42
N THR A 244 0.21 -13.36 -11.70
CA THR A 244 0.17 -14.32 -12.80
C THR A 244 1.15 -13.85 -13.85
N VAL A 245 2.03 -14.74 -14.29
CA VAL A 245 2.86 -14.54 -15.48
C VAL A 245 2.64 -15.74 -16.39
N LEU A 246 2.20 -15.48 -17.61
CA LEU A 246 2.02 -16.43 -18.68
C LEU A 246 3.41 -16.75 -19.26
N ALA A 247 4.17 -17.59 -18.55
CA ALA A 247 5.51 -18.00 -18.98
C ALA A 247 5.46 -18.88 -20.26
N GLY A 248 4.40 -19.68 -20.40
CA GLY A 248 4.13 -20.56 -21.53
C GLY A 248 2.69 -20.36 -22.05
N PRO A 249 2.37 -20.94 -23.21
CA PRO A 249 1.06 -20.76 -23.84
C PRO A 249 -0.03 -21.73 -23.32
N PHE A 250 0.19 -22.46 -22.22
CA PHE A 250 -0.70 -23.54 -21.77
C PHE A 250 -2.15 -23.08 -21.63
N LEU A 251 -2.39 -21.94 -20.96
CA LEU A 251 -3.75 -21.42 -20.77
C LEU A 251 -4.45 -21.13 -22.10
N PHE A 252 -3.73 -20.60 -23.08
CA PHE A 252 -4.32 -20.34 -24.41
C PHE A 252 -4.64 -21.63 -25.16
N VAL A 253 -3.78 -22.65 -25.07
CA VAL A 253 -4.03 -23.95 -25.71
C VAL A 253 -5.24 -24.65 -25.09
N GLU A 254 -5.29 -24.73 -23.76
CA GLU A 254 -6.37 -25.44 -23.04
C GLU A 254 -7.72 -24.73 -23.20
N PHE A 255 -7.78 -23.40 -23.08
CA PHE A 255 -9.03 -22.68 -23.27
C PHE A 255 -9.46 -22.60 -24.75
N SER A 256 -8.53 -22.78 -25.69
CA SER A 256 -8.90 -22.96 -27.10
C SER A 256 -9.67 -24.26 -27.31
N ARG A 257 -9.26 -25.37 -26.69
CA ARG A 257 -10.02 -26.64 -26.71
C ARG A 257 -11.43 -26.49 -26.17
N GLN A 258 -11.56 -25.72 -25.10
CA GLN A 258 -12.84 -25.50 -24.43
C GLN A 258 -13.71 -24.45 -25.12
N ARG A 259 -13.22 -23.81 -26.19
CA ARG A 259 -13.87 -22.68 -26.87
C ARG A 259 -14.22 -21.55 -25.88
N GLY A 260 -13.32 -21.34 -24.91
CA GLY A 260 -13.48 -20.37 -23.83
C GLY A 260 -12.72 -19.06 -24.01
N LEU A 261 -11.88 -18.94 -25.05
CA LEU A 261 -11.20 -17.69 -25.38
C LEU A 261 -12.07 -16.79 -26.25
N ALA A 262 -11.98 -15.48 -26.03
CA ALA A 262 -12.44 -14.53 -27.02
C ALA A 262 -11.50 -14.59 -28.24
N PRO A 263 -12.00 -14.76 -29.48
CA PRO A 263 -11.14 -14.81 -30.67
C PRO A 263 -10.28 -13.57 -30.89
N ASP A 264 -10.75 -12.41 -30.42
CA ASP A 264 -10.04 -11.12 -30.45
C ASP A 264 -9.32 -10.80 -29.13
N GLY A 265 -9.23 -11.77 -28.21
CA GLY A 265 -8.55 -11.63 -26.93
C GLY A 265 -9.19 -10.64 -25.95
N ARG A 266 -10.39 -10.09 -26.20
CA ARG A 266 -10.98 -9.05 -25.34
C ARG A 266 -12.07 -9.60 -24.41
N CYS A 267 -12.03 -9.21 -23.15
CA CYS A 267 -13.11 -9.50 -22.20
C CYS A 267 -14.25 -8.49 -22.37
N LYS A 268 -15.26 -8.83 -23.17
CA LYS A 268 -16.42 -7.97 -23.47
C LYS A 268 -17.49 -8.10 -22.38
N ALA A 269 -17.10 -7.82 -21.14
CA ALA A 269 -17.89 -8.08 -19.94
C ALA A 269 -19.31 -7.50 -20.03
N TYR A 270 -20.31 -8.36 -19.85
CA TYR A 270 -21.75 -8.05 -19.85
C TYR A 270 -22.30 -7.52 -21.19
N SER A 271 -21.52 -7.54 -22.26
CA SER A 271 -21.95 -7.16 -23.60
C SER A 271 -22.78 -8.26 -24.29
N ALA A 272 -23.65 -7.88 -25.22
CA ALA A 272 -24.29 -8.80 -26.17
C ALA A 272 -23.26 -9.56 -27.03
N SER A 273 -22.08 -8.97 -27.22
CA SER A 273 -20.98 -9.53 -28.01
C SER A 273 -20.02 -10.42 -27.22
N ALA A 274 -20.28 -10.65 -25.92
CA ALA A 274 -19.48 -11.54 -25.07
C ALA A 274 -19.29 -12.93 -25.71
N ASP A 275 -18.03 -13.30 -25.98
CA ASP A 275 -17.67 -14.50 -26.72
C ASP A 275 -16.51 -15.31 -26.11
N GLY A 276 -16.01 -14.90 -24.95
CA GLY A 276 -14.99 -15.63 -24.21
C GLY A 276 -14.08 -14.71 -23.40
N THR A 277 -13.02 -15.30 -22.86
CA THR A 277 -12.05 -14.62 -22.00
C THR A 277 -10.78 -14.25 -22.78
N GLY A 278 -10.25 -13.06 -22.55
CA GLY A 278 -8.87 -12.70 -22.87
C GLY A 278 -7.96 -12.92 -21.65
N PHE A 279 -6.85 -13.64 -21.78
CA PHE A 279 -5.92 -13.87 -20.66
C PHE A 279 -4.74 -12.90 -20.68
N SER A 280 -4.28 -12.59 -19.47
CA SER A 280 -3.19 -11.64 -19.28
C SER A 280 -2.27 -12.02 -18.13
N ASP A 281 -1.04 -11.53 -18.19
CA ASP A 281 -0.20 -11.32 -17.03
C ASP A 281 -0.83 -10.30 -16.08
N GLY A 282 -0.41 -10.33 -14.82
CA GLY A 282 -0.65 -9.22 -13.91
C GLY A 282 -0.12 -9.48 -12.52
N LEU A 283 0.17 -8.40 -11.82
CA LEU A 283 0.58 -8.40 -10.42
C LEU A 283 -0.09 -7.24 -9.71
N GLY A 284 -0.65 -7.50 -8.54
CA GLY A 284 -1.06 -6.45 -7.60
C GLY A 284 -0.77 -6.86 -6.17
N LEU A 285 -0.25 -5.92 -5.37
CA LEU A 285 -0.04 -6.09 -3.94
C LEU A 285 -0.55 -4.86 -3.20
N VAL A 286 -1.12 -5.09 -2.02
CA VAL A 286 -1.55 -4.05 -1.09
C VAL A 286 -0.93 -4.29 0.29
N VAL A 287 -0.56 -3.21 0.96
CA VAL A 287 -0.14 -3.22 2.37
C VAL A 287 -1.36 -2.92 3.23
N LEU A 288 -1.67 -3.83 4.15
CA LEU A 288 -2.84 -3.83 4.98
C LEU A 288 -2.47 -3.68 6.45
N GLU A 289 -3.30 -2.94 7.17
CA GLU A 289 -3.19 -2.78 8.61
C GLU A 289 -4.58 -2.57 9.23
N ARG A 290 -4.77 -2.91 10.50
CA ARG A 290 -5.96 -2.47 11.24
C ARG A 290 -6.06 -0.94 11.21
N LEU A 291 -7.25 -0.39 10.97
CA LEU A 291 -7.43 1.05 10.85
C LEU A 291 -6.98 1.81 12.10
N SER A 292 -7.20 1.25 13.29
CA SER A 292 -6.73 1.86 14.55
C SER A 292 -5.21 1.95 14.62
N ASP A 293 -4.50 0.94 14.13
CA ASP A 293 -3.04 0.91 14.10
C ASP A 293 -2.49 1.85 13.01
N ALA A 294 -3.11 1.89 11.83
CA ALA A 294 -2.74 2.82 10.77
C ALA A 294 -2.81 4.27 11.26
N LYS A 295 -3.89 4.63 11.97
CA LYS A 295 -4.02 5.94 12.61
C LYS A 295 -2.97 6.18 13.68
N ARG A 296 -2.75 5.22 14.59
CA ARG A 296 -1.73 5.33 15.66
C ARG A 296 -0.33 5.56 15.08
N ASN A 297 -0.02 4.88 13.99
CA ASN A 297 1.29 4.92 13.35
C ASN A 297 1.41 6.07 12.33
N GLY A 298 0.41 6.96 12.23
CA GLY A 298 0.44 8.11 11.33
C GLY A 298 0.45 7.74 9.84
N ARG A 299 -0.04 6.55 9.48
CA ARG A 299 -0.01 6.07 8.10
C ARG A 299 -1.07 6.77 7.25
N ARG A 300 -0.70 7.04 5.99
CA ARG A 300 -1.66 7.47 4.96
C ARG A 300 -2.61 6.31 4.63
N ILE A 301 -3.90 6.56 4.75
CA ILE A 301 -4.94 5.58 4.42
C ILE A 301 -5.42 5.85 2.99
N LEU A 302 -5.26 4.89 2.09
CA LEU A 302 -5.64 4.99 0.68
C LEU A 302 -7.10 4.59 0.45
N GLY A 303 -7.59 3.63 1.24
CA GLY A 303 -8.93 3.10 1.24
C GLY A 303 -9.08 2.05 2.35
N LEU A 304 -10.26 1.48 2.50
CA LEU A 304 -10.57 0.49 3.53
C LEU A 304 -11.14 -0.78 2.91
N ILE A 305 -10.77 -1.95 3.45
CA ILE A 305 -11.54 -3.18 3.33
C ILE A 305 -12.49 -3.22 4.53
N ARG A 306 -13.79 -3.03 4.25
CA ARG A 306 -14.84 -3.02 5.27
C ARG A 306 -15.29 -4.42 5.67
N GLY A 307 -15.37 -5.31 4.69
CA GLY A 307 -15.75 -6.70 4.89
C GLY A 307 -15.41 -7.53 3.68
N SER A 308 -15.37 -8.84 3.87
CA SER A 308 -15.15 -9.80 2.79
C SER A 308 -15.72 -11.15 3.16
N ALA A 309 -16.06 -11.94 2.15
CA ALA A 309 -16.50 -13.32 2.33
C ALA A 309 -15.93 -14.21 1.23
N VAL A 310 -15.74 -15.49 1.58
CA VAL A 310 -15.35 -16.56 0.66
C VAL A 310 -16.31 -17.72 0.83
N ASN A 311 -16.80 -18.30 -0.27
CA ASN A 311 -17.61 -19.51 -0.25
C ASN A 311 -17.29 -20.44 -1.43
N GLN A 312 -18.10 -21.48 -1.62
CA GLN A 312 -17.94 -22.48 -2.67
C GLN A 312 -19.26 -22.74 -3.41
N ASP A 313 -19.15 -22.97 -4.72
CA ASP A 313 -20.25 -23.35 -5.59
C ASP A 313 -20.82 -24.72 -5.25
N GLY A 314 -20.00 -25.61 -4.71
CA GLY A 314 -20.41 -26.97 -4.34
C GLY A 314 -20.77 -27.81 -5.57
N ALA A 315 -21.83 -28.60 -5.48
CA ALA A 315 -22.30 -29.44 -6.59
C ALA A 315 -23.15 -28.60 -7.58
N SER A 316 -22.49 -27.81 -8.43
CA SER A 316 -23.11 -27.03 -9.51
C SER A 316 -23.30 -27.86 -10.79
N ASN A 317 -23.70 -27.23 -11.90
CA ASN A 317 -23.95 -27.87 -13.21
C ASN A 317 -22.67 -28.33 -13.96
N GLY A 318 -21.55 -28.46 -13.23
CA GLY A 318 -20.25 -28.84 -13.75
C GLY A 318 -19.16 -28.16 -12.92
N LEU A 319 -18.00 -28.81 -12.76
CA LEU A 319 -16.93 -28.30 -11.90
C LEU A 319 -16.53 -26.84 -12.21
N THR A 320 -16.56 -26.47 -13.49
CA THR A 320 -16.17 -25.15 -13.98
C THR A 320 -17.36 -24.22 -14.25
N ALA A 321 -18.59 -24.68 -14.03
CA ALA A 321 -19.80 -23.89 -14.27
C ALA A 321 -20.12 -23.04 -13.02
N PRO A 322 -20.25 -21.71 -13.17
CA PRO A 322 -20.52 -20.82 -12.04
C PRO A 322 -21.92 -21.06 -11.46
N ASN A 323 -22.11 -20.72 -10.18
CA ASN A 323 -23.40 -20.86 -9.49
C ASN A 323 -23.97 -19.54 -8.95
N GLY A 324 -25.01 -19.01 -9.60
CA GLY A 324 -25.68 -17.77 -9.20
C GLY A 324 -26.09 -17.71 -7.71
N PRO A 325 -26.79 -18.73 -7.17
CA PRO A 325 -27.13 -18.75 -5.75
C PRO A 325 -25.93 -18.67 -4.80
N SER A 326 -24.78 -19.24 -5.16
CA SER A 326 -23.54 -19.14 -4.39
C SER A 326 -22.94 -17.74 -4.44
N GLN A 327 -22.97 -17.10 -5.60
CA GLN A 327 -22.56 -15.69 -5.76
C GLN A 327 -23.46 -14.75 -4.96
N GLU A 328 -24.79 -14.95 -4.99
CA GLU A 328 -25.68 -14.16 -4.14
C GLU A 328 -25.38 -14.34 -2.64
N ARG A 329 -25.07 -15.57 -2.21
CA ARG A 329 -24.71 -15.85 -0.81
C ARG A 329 -23.40 -15.17 -0.42
N VAL A 330 -22.36 -15.21 -1.27
CA VAL A 330 -21.07 -14.60 -0.92
C VAL A 330 -21.17 -13.08 -0.83
N ILE A 331 -21.98 -12.46 -1.70
CA ILE A 331 -22.30 -11.02 -1.63
C ILE A 331 -22.98 -10.68 -0.30
N ARG A 332 -24.04 -11.41 0.07
CA ARG A 332 -24.76 -11.17 1.34
C ARG A 332 -23.87 -11.40 2.56
N GLN A 333 -22.99 -12.41 2.52
CA GLN A 333 -22.03 -12.67 3.59
C GLN A 333 -21.00 -11.55 3.72
N ALA A 334 -20.48 -11.02 2.61
CA ALA A 334 -19.53 -9.91 2.62
C ALA A 334 -20.18 -8.63 3.18
N LEU A 335 -21.41 -8.31 2.76
CA LEU A 335 -22.22 -7.21 3.31
C LEU A 335 -22.46 -7.37 4.82
N ALA A 336 -22.85 -8.57 5.26
CA ALA A 336 -23.03 -8.87 6.67
C ALA A 336 -21.73 -8.70 7.47
N SER A 337 -20.60 -9.16 6.94
CA SER A 337 -19.28 -9.00 7.56
C SER A 337 -18.83 -7.53 7.67
N ALA A 338 -19.34 -6.67 6.78
CA ALA A 338 -19.08 -5.22 6.79
C ALA A 338 -20.07 -4.44 7.66
N GLY A 339 -21.17 -5.07 8.11
CA GLY A 339 -22.30 -4.41 8.77
C GLY A 339 -23.05 -3.45 7.86
N LEU A 340 -23.15 -3.74 6.55
CA LEU A 340 -23.72 -2.86 5.53
C LEU A 340 -24.94 -3.47 4.83
N SER A 341 -25.84 -2.61 4.38
CA SER A 341 -26.96 -2.97 3.51
C SER A 341 -26.58 -2.90 2.02
N PRO A 342 -27.29 -3.61 1.13
CA PRO A 342 -27.00 -3.56 -0.31
C PRO A 342 -27.13 -2.17 -0.93
N VAL A 343 -28.03 -1.31 -0.43
CA VAL A 343 -28.27 0.05 -0.96
C VAL A 343 -27.14 1.03 -0.63
N GLU A 344 -26.25 0.66 0.28
CA GLU A 344 -25.08 1.45 0.66
C GLU A 344 -23.87 1.24 -0.26
N ILE A 345 -23.95 0.33 -1.23
CA ILE A 345 -22.89 0.09 -2.22
C ILE A 345 -23.22 0.85 -3.51
N ASP A 346 -22.26 1.59 -4.05
CA ASP A 346 -22.48 2.45 -5.22
C ASP A 346 -22.17 1.72 -6.53
N ALA A 347 -21.11 0.92 -6.50
CA ALA A 347 -20.60 0.24 -7.67
C ALA A 347 -20.15 -1.19 -7.35
N VAL A 348 -20.13 -2.05 -8.36
CA VAL A 348 -19.48 -3.35 -8.32
C VAL A 348 -18.47 -3.43 -9.46
N GLU A 349 -17.23 -3.68 -9.07
CA GLU A 349 -16.20 -4.21 -9.95
C GLU A 349 -16.41 -5.72 -10.03
N GLY A 350 -17.08 -6.15 -11.10
CA GLY A 350 -17.51 -7.51 -11.29
C GLY A 350 -16.40 -8.45 -11.73
N HIS A 351 -16.64 -9.75 -11.56
CA HIS A 351 -15.76 -10.79 -12.09
C HIS A 351 -15.72 -10.72 -13.62
N GLY A 352 -16.86 -10.56 -14.30
CA GLY A 352 -16.96 -10.00 -15.66
C GLY A 352 -15.94 -10.53 -16.66
N THR A 353 -15.95 -11.83 -16.93
CA THR A 353 -14.95 -12.47 -17.80
C THR A 353 -15.27 -12.38 -19.27
N GLY A 354 -16.41 -11.82 -19.67
CA GLY A 354 -16.81 -11.74 -21.08
C GLY A 354 -17.37 -13.06 -21.60
N THR A 355 -17.83 -13.94 -20.72
CA THR A 355 -18.30 -15.27 -21.11
C THR A 355 -19.82 -15.32 -21.28
N LYS A 356 -20.29 -15.99 -22.33
CA LYS A 356 -21.73 -16.13 -22.64
C LYS A 356 -22.58 -16.69 -21.50
N LEU A 357 -21.99 -17.57 -20.69
CA LEU A 357 -22.67 -18.21 -19.55
C LEU A 357 -22.43 -17.48 -18.23
N GLY A 358 -21.20 -17.06 -17.96
CA GLY A 358 -20.82 -16.48 -16.67
C GLY A 358 -21.37 -15.09 -16.45
N ASP A 359 -21.30 -14.23 -17.46
CA ASP A 359 -21.73 -12.83 -17.33
C ASP A 359 -23.23 -12.71 -16.98
N PRO A 360 -24.15 -13.47 -17.61
CA PRO A 360 -25.56 -13.43 -17.19
C PRO A 360 -25.81 -13.96 -15.78
N ILE A 361 -25.08 -15.00 -15.35
CA ILE A 361 -25.21 -15.58 -14.01
C ILE A 361 -24.78 -14.56 -12.95
N GLU A 362 -23.67 -13.86 -13.18
CA GLU A 362 -23.20 -12.82 -12.27
C GLU A 362 -24.15 -11.62 -12.22
N ALA A 363 -24.56 -11.10 -13.38
CA ALA A 363 -25.47 -9.96 -13.44
C ALA A 363 -26.81 -10.26 -12.73
N GLN A 364 -27.35 -11.47 -12.89
CA GLN A 364 -28.55 -11.91 -12.17
C GLN A 364 -28.33 -11.98 -10.66
N ALA A 365 -27.17 -12.48 -10.19
CA ALA A 365 -26.85 -12.51 -8.77
C ALA A 365 -26.75 -11.08 -8.18
N LEU A 366 -26.20 -10.13 -8.93
CA LEU A 366 -26.14 -8.72 -8.55
C LEU A 366 -27.54 -8.08 -8.52
N LEU A 367 -28.39 -8.33 -9.52
CA LEU A 367 -29.79 -7.88 -9.53
C LEU A 367 -30.58 -8.44 -8.34
N ALA A 368 -30.38 -9.72 -8.00
CA ALA A 368 -31.04 -10.40 -6.89
C ALA A 368 -30.52 -10.00 -5.49
N THR A 369 -29.41 -9.25 -5.42
CA THR A 369 -28.81 -8.76 -4.17
C THR A 369 -28.85 -7.24 -4.12
N TYR A 370 -27.96 -6.58 -4.84
CA TYR A 370 -27.85 -5.13 -4.91
C TYR A 370 -29.00 -4.46 -5.63
N GLY A 371 -29.54 -5.07 -6.70
CA GLY A 371 -30.61 -4.48 -7.51
C GLY A 371 -31.95 -4.34 -6.78
N ARG A 372 -32.13 -5.02 -5.65
CA ARG A 372 -33.34 -4.99 -4.81
C ARG A 372 -33.36 -3.79 -3.87
N GLU A 373 -34.56 -3.35 -3.49
CA GLU A 373 -34.78 -2.30 -2.48
C GLU A 373 -34.15 -0.95 -2.81
N ARG A 374 -33.80 -0.74 -4.09
CA ARG A 374 -33.24 0.52 -4.60
C ARG A 374 -34.28 1.51 -5.09
N GLU A 375 -35.56 1.40 -4.73
CA GLU A 375 -36.56 2.40 -5.14
C GLU A 375 -36.21 3.79 -4.57
N GLY A 376 -36.12 4.80 -5.44
CA GLY A 376 -35.72 6.17 -5.05
C GLY A 376 -34.23 6.43 -4.83
N ALA A 377 -33.35 5.43 -4.88
CA ALA A 377 -31.88 5.57 -4.81
C ALA A 377 -31.18 5.63 -6.19
N ASP A 378 -29.86 5.82 -6.24
CA ASP A 378 -29.11 5.66 -7.49
C ASP A 378 -28.98 4.16 -7.87
N PRO A 379 -28.93 3.83 -9.18
CA PRO A 379 -28.65 2.46 -9.62
C PRO A 379 -27.29 1.99 -9.10
N LEU A 380 -27.11 0.68 -8.98
CA LEU A 380 -25.78 0.10 -8.79
C LEU A 380 -25.03 0.17 -10.12
N TRP A 381 -23.85 0.79 -10.11
CA TRP A 381 -22.97 0.83 -11.27
C TRP A 381 -22.17 -0.47 -11.41
N LEU A 382 -22.14 -1.06 -12.60
CA LEU A 382 -21.42 -2.31 -12.87
C LEU A 382 -20.39 -2.12 -13.98
N GLY A 383 -19.18 -2.61 -13.75
CA GLY A 383 -18.14 -2.70 -14.78
C GLY A 383 -17.09 -3.75 -14.44
N SER A 384 -16.11 -3.94 -15.33
CA SER A 384 -14.96 -4.79 -15.04
C SER A 384 -13.67 -4.25 -15.64
N ILE A 385 -12.60 -4.24 -14.84
CA ILE A 385 -11.23 -3.92 -15.26
C ILE A 385 -10.71 -4.87 -16.34
N LYS A 386 -11.28 -6.08 -16.44
CA LYS A 386 -10.87 -7.06 -17.45
C LYS A 386 -11.13 -6.58 -18.87
N SER A 387 -12.07 -5.65 -19.05
CA SER A 387 -12.29 -4.99 -20.34
C SER A 387 -11.12 -4.11 -20.77
N ASN A 388 -10.27 -3.67 -19.83
CA ASN A 388 -9.08 -2.87 -20.12
C ASN A 388 -7.80 -3.71 -20.21
N ILE A 389 -7.61 -4.67 -19.30
CA ILE A 389 -6.31 -5.37 -19.14
C ILE A 389 -6.41 -6.89 -19.32
N GLY A 390 -7.56 -7.40 -19.76
CA GLY A 390 -7.84 -8.83 -19.81
C GLY A 390 -7.92 -9.48 -18.42
N HIS A 391 -7.99 -10.82 -18.41
CA HIS A 391 -8.09 -11.61 -17.19
C HIS A 391 -6.70 -11.98 -16.66
N THR A 392 -6.27 -11.29 -15.61
CA THR A 392 -4.97 -11.48 -14.93
C THR A 392 -4.95 -12.67 -13.95
N SER A 393 -5.81 -13.67 -14.17
CA SER A 393 -5.97 -14.89 -13.35
C SER A 393 -5.87 -14.65 -11.84
N ALA A 394 -4.79 -15.07 -11.17
CA ALA A 394 -4.65 -14.94 -9.72
C ALA A 394 -4.59 -13.48 -9.24
N ALA A 395 -4.16 -12.53 -10.08
CA ALA A 395 -4.11 -11.11 -9.75
C ALA A 395 -5.43 -10.35 -10.00
N ALA A 396 -6.48 -11.03 -10.49
CA ALA A 396 -7.70 -10.36 -10.95
C ALA A 396 -8.47 -9.65 -9.82
N GLY A 397 -8.58 -10.26 -8.65
CA GLY A 397 -9.29 -9.68 -7.51
C GLY A 397 -8.61 -8.40 -7.00
N VAL A 398 -7.29 -8.44 -6.81
CA VAL A 398 -6.53 -7.27 -6.35
C VAL A 398 -6.47 -6.16 -7.40
N ALA A 399 -6.45 -6.48 -8.70
CA ALA A 399 -6.55 -5.47 -9.76
C ALA A 399 -7.86 -4.65 -9.62
N GLY A 400 -8.98 -5.34 -9.36
CA GLY A 400 -10.26 -4.68 -9.09
C GLY A 400 -10.26 -3.82 -7.83
N VAL A 401 -9.64 -4.30 -6.75
CA VAL A 401 -9.46 -3.51 -5.51
C VAL A 401 -8.65 -2.24 -5.78
N ILE A 402 -7.50 -2.34 -6.46
CA ILE A 402 -6.66 -1.18 -6.78
C ILE A 402 -7.44 -0.16 -7.63
N LYS A 403 -8.13 -0.63 -8.69
CA LYS A 403 -8.99 0.24 -9.52
C LYS A 403 -10.03 0.98 -8.69
N MET A 404 -10.73 0.30 -7.79
CA MET A 404 -11.78 0.91 -6.97
C MET A 404 -11.22 1.88 -5.92
N VAL A 405 -10.07 1.58 -5.32
CA VAL A 405 -9.37 2.54 -4.44
C VAL A 405 -8.99 3.79 -5.22
N MET A 406 -8.42 3.66 -6.42
CA MET A 406 -8.06 4.82 -7.26
C MET A 406 -9.29 5.60 -7.71
N ALA A 407 -10.37 4.91 -8.12
CA ALA A 407 -11.65 5.53 -8.47
C ALA A 407 -12.23 6.38 -7.32
N MET A 408 -12.17 5.91 -6.07
CA MET A 408 -12.59 6.69 -4.90
C MET A 408 -11.71 7.91 -4.69
N ARG A 409 -10.38 7.76 -4.81
CA ARG A 409 -9.43 8.88 -4.62
C ARG A 409 -9.58 9.97 -5.68
N HIS A 410 -9.94 9.60 -6.90
CA HIS A 410 -10.20 10.54 -7.99
C HIS A 410 -11.68 10.98 -8.09
N GLY A 411 -12.58 10.36 -7.33
CA GLY A 411 -14.01 10.67 -7.35
C GLY A 411 -14.68 10.39 -8.70
N VAL A 412 -14.22 9.36 -9.43
CA VAL A 412 -14.71 9.02 -10.76
C VAL A 412 -14.81 7.51 -10.92
N LEU A 413 -15.95 7.02 -11.43
CA LEU A 413 -16.13 5.65 -11.89
C LEU A 413 -15.74 5.57 -13.38
N PRO A 414 -14.65 4.88 -13.74
CA PRO A 414 -14.24 4.75 -15.15
C PRO A 414 -15.17 3.80 -15.90
N GLN A 415 -15.31 4.02 -17.21
CA GLN A 415 -16.13 3.18 -18.08
C GLN A 415 -15.60 1.75 -18.18
N THR A 416 -16.49 0.78 -18.40
CA THR A 416 -16.17 -0.56 -18.87
C THR A 416 -16.17 -0.58 -20.40
N LEU A 417 -15.17 -1.21 -21.01
CA LEU A 417 -15.00 -1.20 -22.47
C LEU A 417 -15.82 -2.30 -23.16
N HIS A 418 -15.96 -2.16 -24.48
CA HIS A 418 -16.56 -3.14 -25.40
C HIS A 418 -18.05 -3.44 -25.17
N VAL A 419 -18.81 -2.44 -24.70
CA VAL A 419 -20.26 -2.54 -24.49
C VAL A 419 -20.99 -1.64 -25.47
N ASP A 420 -21.22 -2.12 -26.70
CA ASP A 420 -22.12 -1.46 -27.66
C ASP A 420 -23.59 -1.65 -27.26
N GLU A 421 -23.95 -2.89 -26.90
CA GLU A 421 -25.26 -3.27 -26.37
C GLU A 421 -25.07 -4.21 -25.16
N ALA A 422 -25.90 -4.04 -24.14
CA ALA A 422 -25.90 -4.93 -22.97
C ALA A 422 -26.40 -6.34 -23.33
N SER A 423 -25.94 -7.36 -22.60
CA SER A 423 -26.30 -8.75 -22.89
C SER A 423 -27.83 -8.97 -22.84
N PRO A 424 -28.46 -9.54 -23.89
CA PRO A 424 -29.89 -9.81 -23.91
C PRO A 424 -30.28 -11.02 -23.05
N HIS A 425 -29.31 -11.71 -22.46
CA HIS A 425 -29.51 -12.85 -21.55
C HIS A 425 -29.69 -12.43 -20.08
N VAL A 426 -29.70 -11.12 -19.82
CA VAL A 426 -29.93 -10.53 -18.51
C VAL A 426 -31.19 -9.68 -18.56
N ASP A 427 -32.07 -9.87 -17.59
CA ASP A 427 -33.25 -9.02 -17.39
C ASP A 427 -32.84 -7.76 -16.62
N TRP A 428 -32.22 -6.81 -17.33
CA TRP A 428 -31.74 -5.55 -16.74
C TRP A 428 -32.86 -4.69 -16.15
N GLU A 429 -34.11 -4.86 -16.59
CA GLU A 429 -35.26 -4.12 -16.08
C GLU A 429 -35.77 -4.65 -14.72
N SER A 430 -35.39 -5.88 -14.33
CA SER A 430 -35.82 -6.52 -13.07
C SER A 430 -35.28 -5.87 -11.80
N GLY A 431 -34.27 -5.01 -11.90
CA GLY A 431 -33.63 -4.35 -10.78
C GLY A 431 -32.81 -3.14 -11.22
N ARG A 432 -32.29 -2.36 -10.27
CA ARG A 432 -31.59 -1.11 -10.59
C ARG A 432 -30.07 -1.30 -10.64
N VAL A 433 -29.61 -2.01 -11.68
CA VAL A 433 -28.18 -2.20 -11.99
C VAL A 433 -27.93 -1.68 -13.40
N GLU A 434 -26.95 -0.79 -13.56
CA GLU A 434 -26.61 -0.17 -14.84
C GLU A 434 -25.12 -0.38 -15.17
N LEU A 435 -24.82 -0.69 -16.44
CA LEU A 435 -23.45 -0.82 -16.91
C LEU A 435 -22.79 0.55 -17.04
N LEU A 436 -21.54 0.66 -16.59
CA LEU A 436 -20.69 1.85 -16.73
C LEU A 436 -20.20 2.01 -18.17
N THR A 437 -21.10 2.27 -19.12
CA THR A 437 -20.77 2.48 -20.54
C THR A 437 -20.07 3.82 -20.81
N GLU A 438 -20.11 4.74 -19.85
CA GLU A 438 -19.42 6.02 -19.86
C GLU A 438 -18.83 6.30 -18.46
N ALA A 439 -17.77 7.12 -18.41
CA ALA A 439 -17.18 7.53 -17.15
C ALA A 439 -18.14 8.46 -16.38
N ARG A 440 -18.23 8.29 -15.06
CA ARG A 440 -19.17 9.04 -14.21
C ARG A 440 -18.47 9.68 -13.03
N GLU A 441 -18.87 10.91 -12.71
CA GLU A 441 -18.51 11.52 -11.43
C GLU A 441 -19.10 10.68 -10.30
N TRP A 442 -18.29 10.38 -9.30
CA TRP A 442 -18.68 9.64 -8.12
C TRP A 442 -18.57 10.57 -6.93
N SER A 443 -19.56 11.40 -6.67
CA SER A 443 -19.55 12.34 -5.53
C SER A 443 -19.89 11.63 -4.21
N ALA A 444 -19.28 12.07 -3.10
CA ALA A 444 -19.66 11.58 -1.78
C ALA A 444 -21.00 12.23 -1.35
N ASN A 445 -22.07 11.43 -1.29
CA ASN A 445 -23.43 11.91 -1.04
C ASN A 445 -23.82 11.76 0.45
N GLY A 446 -23.06 12.39 1.34
CA GLY A 446 -23.31 12.33 2.80
C GLY A 446 -22.97 10.97 3.45
N ARG A 447 -22.42 10.03 2.69
CA ARG A 447 -21.84 8.76 3.15
C ARG A 447 -20.56 8.45 2.35
N PRO A 448 -19.63 7.65 2.90
CA PRO A 448 -18.44 7.23 2.17
C PRO A 448 -18.80 6.49 0.87
N ARG A 449 -17.98 6.69 -0.18
CA ARG A 449 -18.07 5.92 -1.42
C ARG A 449 -17.73 4.46 -1.13
N ARG A 450 -18.52 3.53 -1.68
CA ARG A 450 -18.36 2.09 -1.43
C ARG A 450 -18.52 1.28 -2.70
N ALA A 451 -17.65 0.29 -2.88
CA ALA A 451 -17.74 -0.66 -3.98
C ALA A 451 -17.60 -2.11 -3.52
N GLY A 452 -18.32 -3.01 -4.19
CA GLY A 452 -18.06 -4.44 -4.13
C GLY A 452 -17.02 -4.84 -5.19
N VAL A 453 -16.16 -5.81 -4.87
CA VAL A 453 -15.22 -6.43 -5.82
C VAL A 453 -15.45 -7.93 -5.81
N SER A 454 -15.88 -8.49 -6.94
CA SER A 454 -16.15 -9.91 -7.10
C SER A 454 -15.00 -10.63 -7.80
N SER A 455 -14.64 -11.81 -7.29
CA SER A 455 -13.76 -12.72 -8.04
C SER A 455 -14.16 -14.18 -7.81
N PHE A 456 -14.42 -14.89 -8.90
CA PHE A 456 -14.95 -16.26 -8.88
C PHE A 456 -13.96 -17.20 -9.57
N GLY A 457 -13.42 -18.15 -8.81
CA GLY A 457 -12.47 -19.12 -9.32
C GLY A 457 -13.14 -20.22 -10.12
N VAL A 458 -12.47 -20.69 -11.18
CA VAL A 458 -12.94 -21.83 -12.00
C VAL A 458 -13.09 -23.14 -11.19
N SER A 459 -12.49 -23.22 -10.00
CA SER A 459 -12.67 -24.32 -9.05
C SER A 459 -13.92 -24.20 -8.18
N GLY A 460 -14.76 -23.19 -8.41
CA GLY A 460 -15.99 -22.91 -7.67
C GLY A 460 -15.81 -22.05 -6.41
N THR A 461 -14.59 -21.68 -6.06
CA THR A 461 -14.35 -20.79 -4.90
C THR A 461 -14.70 -19.35 -5.28
N ASN A 462 -15.65 -18.75 -4.56
CA ASN A 462 -16.06 -17.36 -4.77
C ASN A 462 -15.52 -16.47 -3.67
N ALA A 463 -15.10 -15.26 -4.02
CA ALA A 463 -14.76 -14.21 -3.08
C ALA A 463 -15.49 -12.91 -3.44
N HIS A 464 -15.94 -12.17 -2.42
CA HIS A 464 -16.48 -10.82 -2.56
C HIS A 464 -15.93 -9.91 -1.47
N ILE A 465 -15.40 -8.75 -1.85
CA ILE A 465 -14.76 -7.77 -0.97
C ILE A 465 -15.52 -6.46 -1.03
N ILE A 466 -15.82 -5.85 0.11
CA ILE A 466 -16.38 -4.50 0.20
C ILE A 466 -15.26 -3.52 0.50
N VAL A 467 -15.02 -2.61 -0.45
CA VAL A 467 -14.05 -1.52 -0.34
C VAL A 467 -14.79 -0.22 -0.01
N GLU A 468 -14.21 0.61 0.83
CA GLU A 468 -14.74 1.92 1.22
C GLU A 468 -13.66 2.99 1.12
N GLU A 469 -14.09 4.21 0.80
CA GLU A 469 -13.24 5.40 0.80
C GLU A 469 -12.53 5.61 2.14
N ALA A 470 -11.30 6.13 2.08
CA ALA A 470 -10.56 6.48 3.29
C ALA A 470 -11.35 7.52 4.12
N PRO A 471 -11.28 7.46 5.47
CA PRO A 471 -11.87 8.50 6.29
C PRO A 471 -11.30 9.86 5.90
N VAL A 472 -12.15 10.88 5.78
CA VAL A 472 -11.69 12.26 5.61
C VAL A 472 -10.71 12.52 6.75
N ALA A 473 -9.48 12.92 6.42
CA ALA A 473 -8.54 13.36 7.43
C ALA A 473 -9.21 14.51 8.15
N GLU A 474 -9.62 14.31 9.41
CA GLU A 474 -10.00 15.42 10.25
C GLU A 474 -8.77 16.35 10.24
N PRO A 475 -8.93 17.62 9.83
CA PRO A 475 -7.83 18.57 9.99
C PRO A 475 -7.47 18.46 11.45
N ALA A 476 -6.23 18.04 11.75
CA ALA A 476 -5.80 17.82 13.12
C ALA A 476 -6.35 18.98 13.94
N GLU A 477 -7.30 18.70 14.84
CA GLU A 477 -7.77 19.72 15.77
C GLU A 477 -6.49 20.30 16.32
N ALA A 478 -6.32 21.62 16.16
CA ALA A 478 -5.12 22.30 16.58
C ALA A 478 -5.00 22.20 18.10
N GLU A 479 -4.56 21.04 18.60
CA GLU A 479 -3.95 20.86 19.89
C GLU A 479 -2.65 21.67 19.82
N GLU A 480 -2.84 22.95 20.15
CA GLU A 480 -1.88 24.04 19.99
C GLU A 480 -1.57 24.34 18.52
N ALA A 481 -1.57 25.62 18.15
CA ALA A 481 -1.05 26.04 16.86
C ALA A 481 0.31 25.36 16.66
N PRO A 482 0.65 24.85 15.46
CA PRO A 482 1.98 24.31 15.23
C PRO A 482 2.93 25.38 15.74
N VAL A 483 3.75 25.01 16.74
CA VAL A 483 4.79 25.91 17.26
C VAL A 483 5.44 26.46 16.00
N GLU A 484 5.36 27.78 15.82
CA GLU A 484 6.02 28.46 14.73
C GLU A 484 7.50 28.19 14.96
N VAL A 485 7.99 27.05 14.45
CA VAL A 485 9.41 26.73 14.48
C VAL A 485 9.97 27.78 13.56
N VAL A 486 10.57 28.81 14.17
CA VAL A 486 11.34 29.83 13.47
C VAL A 486 12.39 29.06 12.68
N ARG A 487 12.11 28.88 11.39
CA ARG A 487 12.91 28.03 10.52
C ARG A 487 14.20 28.79 10.23
N PRO A 488 15.39 28.23 10.53
CA PRO A 488 16.60 28.82 9.97
C PRO A 488 16.46 28.79 8.45
N ALA A 489 16.61 29.96 7.83
CA ALA A 489 16.54 30.10 6.39
C ALA A 489 17.66 29.27 5.72
N GLY A 490 17.30 28.51 4.69
CA GLY A 490 18.14 28.38 3.50
C GLY A 490 18.83 27.06 3.19
N ALA A 491 18.75 26.01 4.02
CA ALA A 491 19.45 24.75 3.74
C ALA A 491 18.71 23.49 4.22
N VAL A 492 18.02 22.81 3.30
CA VAL A 492 17.37 21.52 3.56
C VAL A 492 18.21 20.40 2.92
N PRO A 493 18.74 19.44 3.70
CA PRO A 493 19.45 18.30 3.16
C PRO A 493 18.48 17.26 2.58
N VAL A 494 18.53 17.09 1.27
CA VAL A 494 17.80 16.07 0.51
C VAL A 494 18.72 14.88 0.29
N VAL A 495 18.41 13.75 0.94
CA VAL A 495 19.22 12.53 0.88
C VAL A 495 18.63 11.59 -0.17
N LEU A 496 19.46 11.07 -1.06
CA LEU A 496 19.10 10.02 -2.00
C LEU A 496 20.04 8.84 -1.82
N SER A 497 19.52 7.64 -2.09
CA SER A 497 20.35 6.44 -2.09
C SER A 497 19.96 5.45 -3.18
N GLY A 498 20.92 4.60 -3.54
CA GLY A 498 20.76 3.45 -4.42
C GLY A 498 21.81 2.40 -4.07
N ARG A 499 21.58 1.13 -4.43
CA ARG A 499 22.60 0.07 -4.20
C ARG A 499 23.82 0.21 -5.10
N THR A 500 23.63 0.80 -6.29
CA THR A 500 24.69 0.99 -7.30
C THR A 500 24.71 2.45 -7.77
N ASP A 501 25.80 2.85 -8.43
CA ASP A 501 25.90 4.19 -9.04
C ASP A 501 24.88 4.42 -10.15
N VAL A 502 24.44 3.35 -10.81
CA VAL A 502 23.38 3.41 -11.82
C VAL A 502 22.03 3.63 -11.15
N ALA A 503 21.73 2.87 -10.09
CA ALA A 503 20.48 3.00 -9.33
C ALA A 503 20.37 4.38 -8.66
N LEU A 504 21.45 4.91 -8.08
CA LEU A 504 21.46 6.25 -7.50
C LEU A 504 21.16 7.33 -8.56
N ARG A 505 21.76 7.24 -9.75
CA ARG A 505 21.48 8.18 -10.85
C ARG A 505 20.03 8.07 -11.33
N ALA A 506 19.51 6.86 -11.46
CA ALA A 506 18.10 6.65 -11.79
C ALA A 506 17.17 7.23 -10.71
N GLN A 507 17.55 7.14 -9.43
CA GLN A 507 16.79 7.72 -8.33
C GLN A 507 16.80 9.26 -8.36
N VAL A 508 17.95 9.87 -8.66
CA VAL A 508 18.06 11.33 -8.85
C VAL A 508 17.12 11.80 -9.98
N GLU A 509 17.15 11.13 -11.12
CA GLU A 509 16.31 11.50 -12.27
C GLU A 509 14.82 11.30 -11.95
N ARG A 510 14.44 10.19 -11.32
CA ARG A 510 13.05 9.95 -10.89
C ARG A 510 12.56 11.03 -9.92
N LEU A 511 13.36 11.41 -8.93
CA LEU A 511 12.98 12.49 -8.00
C LEU A 511 12.84 13.82 -8.73
N ARG A 512 13.78 14.13 -9.64
CA ARG A 512 13.74 15.37 -10.43
C ARG A 512 12.46 15.45 -11.26
N SER A 513 12.13 14.41 -12.03
CA SER A 513 10.91 14.37 -12.84
C SER A 513 9.66 14.52 -11.98
N HIS A 514 9.61 13.81 -10.85
CA HIS A 514 8.50 13.91 -9.90
C HIS A 514 8.30 15.35 -9.37
N LEU A 515 9.38 16.03 -9.00
CA LEU A 515 9.33 17.42 -8.52
C LEU A 515 8.97 18.42 -9.63
N VAL A 516 9.31 18.13 -10.90
CA VAL A 516 8.94 18.95 -12.06
C VAL A 516 7.42 18.85 -12.30
N GLU A 517 6.88 17.65 -12.28
CA GLU A 517 5.45 17.37 -12.51
C GLU A 517 4.56 17.85 -11.36
N ARG A 518 5.12 17.99 -10.15
CA ARG A 518 4.40 18.34 -8.92
C ARG A 518 4.99 19.59 -8.25
N PRO A 519 4.76 20.79 -8.84
CA PRO A 519 5.32 22.04 -8.33
C PRO A 519 4.81 22.44 -6.94
N GLU A 520 3.72 21.84 -6.47
CA GLU A 520 3.16 22.07 -5.14
C GLU A 520 3.92 21.38 -4.00
N LEU A 521 4.85 20.47 -4.31
CA LEU A 521 5.60 19.74 -3.28
C LEU A 521 6.64 20.62 -2.59
N SER A 522 6.62 20.57 -1.26
CA SER A 522 7.59 21.23 -0.39
C SER A 522 8.95 20.52 -0.42
N VAL A 523 10.04 21.28 -0.47
CA VAL A 523 11.41 20.76 -0.32
C VAL A 523 11.59 20.08 1.03
N VAL A 524 11.00 20.63 2.09
CA VAL A 524 11.08 20.07 3.46
C VAL A 524 10.37 18.74 3.53
N ASP A 525 9.14 18.65 3.00
CA ASP A 525 8.35 17.41 3.06
C ASP A 525 8.98 16.32 2.19
N THR A 526 9.57 16.72 1.06
CA THR A 526 10.37 15.83 0.19
C THR A 526 11.58 15.28 0.94
N ALA A 527 12.38 16.15 1.57
CA ALA A 527 13.56 15.75 2.34
C ALA A 527 13.18 14.84 3.51
N TYR A 528 12.15 15.22 4.27
CA TYR A 528 11.64 14.43 5.38
C TYR A 528 11.25 13.03 4.92
N SER A 529 10.44 12.93 3.86
CA SER A 529 9.97 11.66 3.32
C SER A 529 11.13 10.75 2.88
N LEU A 530 12.16 11.31 2.25
CA LEU A 530 13.32 10.54 1.79
C LEU A 530 14.18 9.94 2.91
N VAL A 531 14.08 10.45 4.14
CA VAL A 531 14.86 9.95 5.30
C VAL A 531 13.97 9.13 6.24
N SER A 532 12.68 9.44 6.35
CA SER A 532 11.76 8.76 7.27
C SER A 532 11.09 7.52 6.68
N SER A 533 11.03 7.41 5.34
CA SER A 533 10.21 6.40 4.66
C SER A 533 10.94 5.60 3.57
N ARG A 534 12.26 5.74 3.47
CA ARG A 534 13.09 5.07 2.46
C ARG A 534 14.33 4.47 3.11
N ALA A 535 14.74 3.31 2.61
CA ALA A 535 15.99 2.69 3.02
C ALA A 535 17.18 3.57 2.63
N LEU A 536 18.13 3.72 3.55
CA LEU A 536 19.42 4.38 3.27
C LEU A 536 20.43 3.37 2.72
N LEU A 537 20.40 3.15 1.41
CA LEU A 537 21.25 2.21 0.68
C LEU A 537 22.72 2.68 0.59
N GLU A 538 23.59 1.85 0.01
CA GLU A 538 25.05 1.96 0.09
C GLU A 538 25.62 3.17 -0.66
N ARG A 539 25.09 3.48 -1.85
CA ARG A 539 25.51 4.64 -2.65
C ARG A 539 24.57 5.78 -2.33
N ARG A 540 25.11 6.85 -1.74
CA ARG A 540 24.33 7.97 -1.20
C ARG A 540 24.77 9.29 -1.85
N ALA A 541 23.81 10.16 -2.08
CA ALA A 541 24.03 11.55 -2.44
C ALA A 541 23.24 12.44 -1.48
N VAL A 542 23.80 13.61 -1.14
CA VAL A 542 23.10 14.63 -0.34
C VAL A 542 23.15 15.93 -1.12
N VAL A 543 21.98 16.47 -1.42
CA VAL A 543 21.81 17.79 -2.03
C VAL A 543 21.24 18.72 -0.98
N VAL A 544 21.93 19.82 -0.69
CA VAL A 544 21.41 20.86 0.20
C VAL A 544 20.77 21.94 -0.65
N ALA A 545 19.52 22.33 -0.38
CA ALA A 545 18.84 23.41 -1.11
C ALA A 545 17.92 24.21 -0.18
N GLY A 546 17.85 25.52 -0.38
CA GLY A 546 16.95 26.42 0.33
C GLY A 546 15.55 26.49 -0.28
N ASP A 547 15.44 26.22 -1.58
CA ASP A 547 14.18 26.23 -2.32
C ASP A 547 14.16 25.18 -3.44
N ARG A 548 13.01 25.09 -4.13
CA ARG A 548 12.74 24.10 -5.18
C ARG A 548 13.62 24.30 -6.41
N ASP A 549 13.86 25.54 -6.82
CA ASP A 549 14.63 25.83 -8.03
C ASP A 549 16.10 25.48 -7.81
N GLU A 550 16.64 25.81 -6.63
CA GLU A 550 17.97 25.37 -6.20
C GLU A 550 18.07 23.85 -6.11
N LEU A 551 17.04 23.17 -5.58
CA LEU A 551 17.01 21.71 -5.51
C LEU A 551 17.07 21.07 -6.90
N LEU A 552 16.23 21.53 -7.83
CA LEU A 552 16.20 21.02 -9.20
C LEU A 552 17.53 21.26 -9.95
N ALA A 553 18.12 22.45 -9.77
CA ALA A 553 19.42 22.78 -10.34
C ALA A 553 20.52 21.85 -9.79
N ARG A 554 20.58 21.65 -8.48
CA ARG A 554 21.61 20.80 -7.85
C ARG A 554 21.42 19.32 -8.11
N LEU A 555 20.18 18.83 -8.22
CA LEU A 555 19.91 17.45 -8.65
C LEU A 555 20.46 17.17 -10.06
N ALA A 556 20.44 18.16 -10.95
CA ALA A 556 21.03 18.05 -12.29
C ALA A 556 22.55 17.86 -12.28
N GLU A 557 23.22 18.28 -11.20
CA GLU A 557 24.67 18.24 -11.04
C GLU A 557 25.15 17.02 -10.24
N VAL A 558 24.24 16.18 -9.74
CA VAL A 558 24.62 15.00 -8.94
C VAL A 558 25.38 13.99 -9.82
N THR A 559 26.69 13.95 -9.62
CA THR A 559 27.57 12.92 -10.18
C THR A 559 27.92 11.89 -9.11
N ALA A 560 28.27 10.67 -9.53
CA ALA A 560 28.81 9.67 -8.61
C ALA A 560 30.09 10.21 -7.95
N GLY A 561 30.05 10.41 -6.62
CA GLY A 561 31.17 10.90 -5.83
C GLY A 561 32.05 9.78 -5.27
N GLU A 562 33.12 10.16 -4.58
CA GLU A 562 33.97 9.23 -3.84
C GLU A 562 33.18 8.54 -2.71
N SER A 563 33.52 7.29 -2.43
CA SER A 563 32.87 6.52 -1.37
C SER A 563 33.10 7.18 0.00
N ALA A 564 32.02 7.34 0.79
CA ALA A 564 32.15 7.77 2.17
C ALA A 564 33.03 6.78 2.96
N VAL A 565 34.05 7.28 3.64
CA VAL A 565 34.96 6.46 4.44
C VAL A 565 34.30 6.23 5.81
N GLY A 566 33.91 4.98 6.09
CA GLY A 566 33.49 4.59 7.44
C GLY A 566 34.67 4.68 8.43
N GLY A 567 34.42 5.13 9.65
CA GLY A 567 35.47 5.32 10.64
C GLY A 567 34.97 5.74 12.01
N LYS A 568 35.89 5.85 12.97
CA LYS A 568 35.60 6.44 14.27
C LYS A 568 35.51 7.96 14.13
N SER A 569 34.49 8.55 14.74
CA SER A 569 34.37 10.00 14.87
C SER A 569 35.25 10.52 16.02
N ALA A 570 35.82 11.71 15.85
CA ALA A 570 36.53 12.44 16.90
C ALA A 570 36.10 13.90 16.89
N PHE A 571 35.74 14.43 18.05
CA PHE A 571 35.42 15.85 18.22
C PHE A 571 36.69 16.65 18.45
N LEU A 572 36.94 17.63 17.58
CA LEU A 572 38.09 18.52 17.63
C LEU A 572 37.59 19.92 17.97
N PHE A 573 37.87 20.36 19.20
CA PHE A 573 37.52 21.69 19.70
C PHE A 573 38.59 22.69 19.26
N THR A 574 38.17 23.84 18.71
CA THR A 574 39.10 24.81 18.14
C THR A 574 39.75 25.67 19.21
N GLY A 575 40.97 26.12 18.95
CA GLY A 575 41.64 27.08 19.81
C GLY A 575 41.23 28.52 19.49
N GLN A 576 41.80 29.46 20.24
CA GLN A 576 41.73 30.89 19.92
C GLN A 576 42.27 31.16 18.51
N GLY A 577 41.52 31.93 17.71
CA GLY A 577 41.80 32.22 16.30
C GLY A 577 40.63 31.92 15.35
N SER A 578 39.63 31.15 15.80
CA SER A 578 38.42 30.80 15.01
C SER A 578 37.24 31.76 15.21
N GLN A 579 37.33 32.67 16.19
CA GLN A 579 36.23 33.57 16.53
C GLN A 579 35.90 34.57 15.41
N ARG A 580 34.61 34.83 15.22
CA ARG A 580 34.09 35.89 14.34
C ARG A 580 32.85 36.53 14.97
N SER A 581 32.59 37.79 14.62
CA SER A 581 31.34 38.45 15.00
C SER A 581 30.14 37.68 14.46
N GLY A 582 29.10 37.55 15.28
CA GLY A 582 27.86 36.84 14.97
C GLY A 582 27.94 35.32 14.93
N MET A 583 29.06 34.70 15.34
CA MET A 583 29.13 33.23 15.35
C MET A 583 28.04 32.62 16.25
N GLY A 584 27.44 31.51 15.83
CA GLY A 584 26.41 30.82 16.62
C GLY A 584 25.05 31.52 16.75
N LEU A 585 24.90 32.80 16.39
CA LEU A 585 23.62 33.52 16.54
C LEU A 585 22.53 32.98 15.60
N GLU A 586 22.86 32.67 14.36
CA GLU A 586 21.94 32.04 13.41
C GLU A 586 21.54 30.62 13.88
N LEU A 587 22.47 29.88 14.50
CA LEU A 587 22.20 28.57 15.07
C LEU A 587 21.27 28.67 16.29
N ALA A 588 21.48 29.65 17.16
CA ALA A 588 20.61 29.92 18.29
C ALA A 588 19.18 30.31 17.83
N ALA A 589 19.06 31.07 16.73
CA ALA A 589 17.76 31.41 16.17
C ALA A 589 17.05 30.20 15.54
N GLY A 590 17.80 29.25 14.98
CA GLY A 590 17.26 28.14 14.20
C GLY A 590 17.14 26.78 14.90
N PHE A 591 17.91 26.55 15.97
CA PHE A 591 18.01 25.26 16.64
C PHE A 591 17.79 25.41 18.15
N PRO A 592 16.61 25.03 18.67
CA PRO A 592 16.31 25.15 20.10
C PRO A 592 17.31 24.45 21.02
N VAL A 593 17.85 23.30 20.60
CA VAL A 593 18.89 22.58 21.36
C VAL A 593 20.17 23.39 21.49
N PHE A 594 20.58 24.06 20.41
CA PHE A 594 21.76 24.93 20.43
C PHE A 594 21.51 26.15 21.33
N ASP A 595 20.34 26.79 21.18
CA ASP A 595 19.99 27.98 21.96
C ASP A 595 19.90 27.69 23.47
N GLN A 596 19.30 26.55 23.83
CA GLN A 596 19.24 26.07 25.20
C GLN A 596 20.64 25.83 25.76
N ALA A 597 21.47 25.07 25.06
CA ALA A 597 22.84 24.77 25.50
C ALA A 597 23.69 26.04 25.63
N LEU A 598 23.55 26.99 24.69
CA LEU A 598 24.20 28.30 24.77
C LEU A 598 23.70 29.08 25.99
N GLY A 599 22.38 29.08 26.24
CA GLY A 599 21.76 29.73 27.39
C GLY A 599 22.25 29.19 28.73
N GLU A 600 22.40 27.87 28.87
CA GLU A 600 22.97 27.21 30.05
C GLU A 600 24.40 27.68 30.33
N VAL A 601 25.23 27.78 29.29
CA VAL A 601 26.61 28.27 29.44
C VAL A 601 26.64 29.77 29.77
N CYS A 602 25.81 30.59 29.12
CA CYS A 602 25.71 32.02 29.42
C CYS A 602 25.30 32.27 30.88
N ALA A 603 24.34 31.51 31.41
CA ALA A 603 23.86 31.66 32.79
C ALA A 603 24.99 31.49 33.83
N GLU A 604 25.98 30.64 33.54
CA GLU A 604 27.13 30.39 34.41
C GLU A 604 28.28 31.41 34.23
N LEU A 605 28.48 31.90 33.00
CA LEU A 605 29.63 32.72 32.63
C LEU A 605 29.34 34.23 32.74
N ASP A 606 28.13 34.69 32.42
CA ASP A 606 27.75 36.10 32.46
C ASP A 606 28.01 36.75 33.85
N PRO A 607 27.69 36.09 34.99
CA PRO A 607 27.98 36.66 36.32
C PRO A 607 29.47 36.78 36.63
N ARG A 608 30.31 35.92 36.02
CA ARG A 608 31.77 35.89 36.26
C ARG A 608 32.50 36.88 35.36
N LEU A 609 31.97 37.11 34.17
CA LEU A 609 32.53 38.01 33.16
C LEU A 609 32.08 39.48 33.37
N GLY A 610 30.92 39.68 34.01
CA GLY A 610 30.32 41.00 34.20
C GLY A 610 29.74 41.60 32.90
N ARG A 611 29.63 40.81 31.84
CA ARG A 611 29.03 41.16 30.53
C ARG A 611 28.29 39.94 29.98
N SER A 612 27.27 40.17 29.16
CA SER A 612 26.58 39.05 28.54
C SER A 612 27.40 38.44 27.41
N VAL A 613 27.56 37.12 27.44
CA VAL A 613 28.20 36.36 26.36
C VAL A 613 27.42 36.52 25.05
N ARG A 614 26.09 36.63 25.09
CA ARG A 614 25.26 36.88 23.88
C ARG A 614 25.52 38.26 23.28
N GLU A 615 25.66 39.28 24.11
CA GLU A 615 26.05 40.61 23.63
C GLU A 615 27.46 40.60 23.03
N LEU A 616 28.38 39.82 23.61
CA LEU A 616 29.74 39.66 23.07
C LEU A 616 29.73 38.92 21.72
N LEU A 617 28.87 37.92 21.52
CA LEU A 617 28.69 37.26 20.22
C LEU A 617 28.21 38.23 19.13
N ALA A 618 27.36 39.19 19.49
CA ALA A 618 26.87 40.23 18.59
C ALA A 618 27.81 41.44 18.46
N ALA A 619 28.87 41.52 19.27
CA ALA A 619 29.78 42.65 19.30
C ALA A 619 30.70 42.70 18.07
N ASP A 620 31.33 43.86 17.87
CA ASP A 620 32.35 44.03 16.84
C ASP A 620 33.57 43.13 17.12
N SER A 621 34.24 42.73 16.04
CA SER A 621 35.41 41.86 16.02
C SER A 621 36.55 42.39 16.91
N SER A 622 36.69 43.72 17.03
CA SER A 622 37.70 44.33 17.91
C SER A 622 37.47 44.02 19.39
N VAL A 623 36.22 43.93 19.85
CA VAL A 623 35.87 43.57 21.23
C VAL A 623 36.07 42.07 21.45
N LEU A 624 35.59 41.27 20.50
CA LEU A 624 35.75 39.80 20.50
C LEU A 624 37.21 39.34 20.47
N SER A 625 38.13 40.18 19.98
CA SER A 625 39.57 39.85 19.88
C SER A 625 40.33 39.93 21.22
N SER A 626 39.74 40.49 22.28
CA SER A 626 40.33 40.41 23.62
C SER A 626 40.29 38.96 24.10
N THR A 627 41.45 38.39 24.45
CA THR A 627 41.58 37.00 24.92
C THR A 627 40.61 36.65 26.04
N GLU A 628 40.32 37.61 26.94
CA GLU A 628 39.38 37.42 28.05
C GLU A 628 37.94 37.10 27.59
N PHE A 629 37.52 37.65 26.44
CA PHE A 629 36.22 37.42 25.84
C PHE A 629 36.28 36.28 24.83
N THR A 630 37.34 36.21 24.02
CA THR A 630 37.48 35.18 22.99
C THR A 630 37.36 33.77 23.55
N GLN A 631 38.05 33.46 24.65
CA GLN A 631 38.07 32.10 25.21
C GLN A 631 36.70 31.68 25.77
N VAL A 632 36.02 32.61 26.44
CA VAL A 632 34.69 32.38 27.04
C VAL A 632 33.65 32.13 25.94
N VAL A 633 33.68 32.97 24.90
CA VAL A 633 32.70 32.90 23.82
C VAL A 633 32.93 31.66 22.94
N LEU A 634 34.20 31.28 22.67
CA LEU A 634 34.52 30.03 21.98
C LEU A 634 34.03 28.81 22.78
N PHE A 635 34.31 28.75 24.07
CA PHE A 635 33.81 27.68 24.93
C PHE A 635 32.29 27.55 24.86
N ALA A 636 31.56 28.67 24.96
CA ALA A 636 30.10 28.67 24.92
C ALA A 636 29.55 28.15 23.58
N VAL A 637 30.11 28.61 22.47
CA VAL A 637 29.69 28.17 21.12
C VAL A 637 30.05 26.72 20.87
N GLU A 638 31.23 26.27 21.27
CA GLU A 638 31.66 24.90 21.03
C GLU A 638 30.90 23.87 21.86
N VAL A 639 30.53 24.20 23.10
CA VAL A 639 29.63 23.36 23.91
C VAL A 639 28.25 23.28 23.26
N ALA A 640 27.70 24.41 22.80
CA ALA A 640 26.41 24.43 22.12
C ALA A 640 26.44 23.65 20.78
N LEU A 641 27.53 23.76 20.00
CA LEU A 641 27.75 22.98 18.79
C LEU A 641 27.83 21.48 19.09
N PHE A 642 28.55 21.10 20.15
CA PHE A 642 28.64 19.71 20.59
C PHE A 642 27.26 19.15 20.96
N ARG A 643 26.47 19.89 21.74
CA ARG A 643 25.10 19.49 22.10
C ARG A 643 24.16 19.37 20.90
N LEU A 644 24.27 20.30 19.95
CA LEU A 644 23.53 20.21 18.70
C LEU A 644 23.92 18.95 17.92
N THR A 645 25.22 18.65 17.82
CA THR A 645 25.72 17.47 17.10
C THR A 645 25.28 16.17 17.77
N GLU A 646 25.34 16.10 19.11
CA GLU A 646 24.84 14.98 19.92
C GLU A 646 23.34 14.76 19.70
N SER A 647 22.55 15.83 19.62
CA SER A 647 21.10 15.73 19.35
C SER A 647 20.76 15.18 17.96
N LEU A 648 21.71 15.21 17.03
CA LEU A 648 21.60 14.63 15.69
C LEU A 648 22.12 13.18 15.63
N GLY A 649 22.56 12.62 16.77
CA GLY A 649 23.00 11.23 16.89
C GLY A 649 24.46 10.95 16.52
N ILE A 650 25.32 11.98 16.51
CA ILE A 650 26.76 11.87 16.20
C ILE A 650 27.62 11.74 17.46
#